data_AF-A0A0C2VRJ7-F1
#
_entry.id   AF-A0A0C2VRJ7-F1
#
_cell.length_a   1.000
_cell.length_b   1.000
_cell.length_c   1.000
_cell.angle_alpha   90.00
_cell.angle_beta   90.00
_cell.angle_gamma   90.00
#
_symmetry.space_group_name_H-M   'P 1'
#
loop_
_entity.id
_entity.type
_entity.pdbx_description
1 polymer ?
#
loop_
_entity_poly.entity_id
_entity_poly.type
_entity_poly.pdbx_seq_one_letter_code
_entity_poly.pdbx_strand_id
1 'polypeptide(L)'
;MKKILLLLTLLVSFISADELKLKSGWNLVGINAPLTLTELQNQIGVTNLLVIQGPQKTYQKSYVDEGKSFLNDFEAFERGKGYWVKINNDSTLNYTPSNNTESSYTLTLQQGWNLIQSPIALTLNEIISQVGSDNLLVIQGSTQTYQKAYKDGGYGYLNDFETFNLQSGYWIKVATTTTLEFIFNIDKIAVNNSGQALFGSMDFNGSNYTFKVFTNTEPTNMVSQSTIALVGTINGINSASMFKLNSNYTLGSSFVVKVFNAQNEEIAKSDRVKYQTSPINFGTLSFSAPLGYNIEDPASNDANYQGLRVFAQPLTYDDYGLTSITDSDFNNLSPENQRIVANKLLALLFYGMSKTDLDTLIASGTFISTIQTKLQTPNSDLTSTETLIEKKSYSWSKSNANREKILARLFDLGLGEHYLKRWAAYILSQSIMFSPANELETVQDSDILNVYNRLVLFMDDDYSMKMITYLHMTSDDNWKRFRSPEDNGREMLEIFLLDFNDSHVPSAGIALKNWRLDPSDLELIIGLNQNDQPQNLFGTTVTTGFDFYRELVKSADFTNGVTTRLVNMYFSESTSQKKSEIISAIVNSKPSRFEDILLQIVFSKEFLYNTSRVKSIEEASFSLGKRIHFFDGLNFFYYLRESMDNMHQSLFNYKLGRDDVIPTDTLSFASYYDFMRRYLMIDRKSDSGNDWDSGWELSFIDKAISNTTTVRTFIDYLFLTVVDREPTVEERETLANYAINNAHGTYTDMNTYNDRTGVALIVMEYLSRLSEVYTFQAIEE
;
A
#
# COMPACT_ATOMS: atom_id res chain seq x y z
N MET A 1 52.93 -14.62 -37.97
CA MET A 1 52.67 -15.94 -37.38
C MET A 1 51.63 -15.79 -36.28
N LYS A 2 50.44 -16.39 -36.48
CA LYS A 2 49.52 -16.98 -35.50
C LYS A 2 49.38 -16.30 -34.12
N LYS A 3 48.22 -15.70 -33.83
CA LYS A 3 47.05 -16.42 -33.29
C LYS A 3 45.79 -15.53 -33.27
N ILE A 4 44.76 -16.05 -33.93
CA ILE A 4 43.34 -15.79 -33.76
C ILE A 4 42.88 -16.51 -32.49
N LEU A 5 42.07 -15.86 -31.64
CA LEU A 5 41.05 -16.49 -30.80
C LEU A 5 40.05 -15.39 -30.39
N LEU A 6 38.96 -15.19 -31.14
CA LEU A 6 37.67 -15.83 -30.91
C LEU A 6 37.12 -15.54 -29.49
N LEU A 7 36.63 -14.31 -29.26
CA LEU A 7 35.66 -14.10 -28.18
C LEU A 7 34.27 -14.37 -28.78
N LEU A 8 33.84 -15.60 -28.57
CA LEU A 8 32.50 -16.08 -28.84
C LEU A 8 31.50 -15.20 -28.07
N THR A 9 30.53 -14.64 -28.79
CA THR A 9 29.32 -14.04 -28.24
C THR A 9 28.61 -15.05 -27.33
N LEU A 10 28.68 -14.84 -26.01
CA LEU A 10 27.80 -15.49 -25.05
C LEU A 10 26.54 -14.61 -24.90
N LEU A 11 25.62 -14.72 -25.85
CA LEU A 11 24.23 -14.32 -25.66
C LEU A 11 23.62 -15.33 -24.68
N VAL A 12 23.75 -15.06 -23.39
CA VAL A 12 22.93 -15.73 -22.38
C VAL A 12 21.62 -14.94 -22.32
N SER A 13 20.69 -15.26 -23.22
CA SER A 13 19.28 -14.98 -22.98
C SER A 13 18.89 -15.79 -21.74
N PHE A 14 18.70 -15.10 -20.61
CA PHE A 14 18.04 -15.71 -19.47
C PHE A 14 16.60 -15.98 -19.89
N ILE A 15 16.27 -17.27 -20.03
CA ILE A 15 14.92 -17.67 -20.35
C ILE A 15 14.19 -17.88 -19.03
N SER A 16 13.16 -17.10 -18.76
CA SER A 16 12.29 -17.28 -17.59
C SER A 16 11.74 -18.70 -17.59
N ALA A 17 11.98 -19.47 -16.53
CA ALA A 17 11.40 -20.80 -16.35
C ALA A 17 10.03 -20.68 -15.68
N ASP A 18 9.03 -21.33 -16.25
CA ASP A 18 7.71 -21.54 -15.66
C ASP A 18 7.73 -22.73 -14.68
N GLU A 19 6.87 -22.68 -13.67
CA GLU A 19 6.66 -23.76 -12.70
C GLU A 19 5.33 -24.49 -12.95
N LEU A 20 5.34 -25.83 -13.01
CA LEU A 20 4.16 -26.71 -12.99
C LEU A 20 4.17 -27.58 -11.73
N LYS A 21 3.17 -27.39 -10.87
CA LYS A 21 2.98 -28.17 -9.65
C LYS A 21 2.19 -29.45 -9.92
N LEU A 22 2.73 -30.59 -9.51
CA LEU A 22 2.12 -31.90 -9.64
C LEU A 22 1.77 -32.47 -8.27
N LYS A 23 0.57 -33.05 -8.16
CA LYS A 23 0.11 -33.75 -6.96
C LYS A 23 0.35 -35.25 -7.06
N SER A 24 0.54 -35.90 -5.91
CA SER A 24 0.55 -37.36 -5.83
C SER A 24 -0.72 -37.93 -6.48
N GLY A 25 -0.55 -38.97 -7.29
CA GLY A 25 -1.62 -39.53 -8.12
C GLY A 25 -1.59 -39.00 -9.56
N TRP A 26 -2.75 -38.97 -10.20
CA TRP A 26 -2.92 -38.61 -11.62
C TRP A 26 -3.12 -37.11 -11.81
N ASN A 27 -2.37 -36.53 -12.74
CA ASN A 27 -2.45 -35.12 -13.12
C ASN A 27 -2.71 -35.05 -14.62
N LEU A 28 -3.71 -34.25 -15.03
CA LEU A 28 -3.96 -33.96 -16.45
C LEU A 28 -3.30 -32.63 -16.81
N VAL A 29 -2.15 -32.71 -17.47
CA VAL A 29 -1.26 -31.57 -17.69
C VAL A 29 -0.92 -31.41 -19.16
N GLY A 30 -0.33 -30.27 -19.49
CA GLY A 30 0.39 -30.09 -20.73
C GLY A 30 1.17 -28.80 -20.67
N ILE A 31 2.38 -28.79 -21.22
CA ILE A 31 3.25 -27.62 -21.20
C ILE A 31 3.63 -27.23 -22.62
N ASN A 32 3.82 -25.92 -22.86
CA ASN A 32 4.29 -25.42 -24.16
C ASN A 32 5.82 -25.51 -24.24
N ALA A 33 6.42 -26.68 -23.99
CA ALA A 33 7.87 -26.88 -23.98
C ALA A 33 8.26 -28.33 -24.27
N PRO A 34 9.37 -28.59 -25.01
CA PRO A 34 9.88 -29.92 -25.26
C PRO A 34 10.70 -30.44 -24.08
N LEU A 35 10.03 -30.80 -22.97
CA LEU A 35 10.70 -31.37 -21.81
C LEU A 35 10.84 -32.89 -21.98
N THR A 36 12.08 -33.37 -22.03
CA THR A 36 12.40 -34.77 -22.29
C THR A 36 12.13 -35.66 -21.08
N LEU A 37 11.96 -36.98 -21.32
CA LEU A 37 11.80 -37.97 -20.26
C LEU A 37 12.96 -37.92 -19.24
N THR A 38 14.20 -37.74 -19.71
CA THR A 38 15.38 -37.65 -18.83
C THR A 38 15.30 -36.41 -17.93
N GLU A 39 14.89 -35.26 -18.47
CA GLU A 39 14.74 -34.03 -17.68
C GLU A 39 13.61 -34.16 -16.66
N LEU A 40 12.48 -34.76 -17.05
CA LEU A 40 11.38 -35.08 -16.14
C LEU A 40 11.84 -35.97 -14.99
N GLN A 41 12.60 -37.03 -15.28
CA GLN A 41 13.12 -37.94 -14.27
C GLN A 41 14.14 -37.28 -13.34
N ASN A 42 14.95 -36.35 -13.86
CA ASN A 42 15.91 -35.59 -13.05
C ASN A 42 15.22 -34.64 -12.07
N GLN A 43 14.11 -34.02 -12.48
CA GLN A 43 13.38 -33.06 -11.64
C GLN A 43 12.40 -33.74 -10.67
N ILE A 44 11.58 -34.67 -11.17
CA ILE A 44 10.56 -35.37 -10.36
C ILE A 44 11.17 -36.48 -9.51
N GLY A 45 12.24 -37.09 -10.00
CA GLY A 45 12.85 -38.30 -9.46
C GLY A 45 12.42 -39.56 -10.21
N VAL A 46 13.40 -40.38 -10.62
CA VAL A 46 13.19 -41.65 -11.36
C VAL A 46 12.23 -42.61 -10.67
N THR A 47 12.23 -42.64 -9.33
CA THR A 47 11.33 -43.49 -8.53
C THR A 47 9.95 -42.89 -8.33
N ASN A 48 9.83 -41.56 -8.48
CA ASN A 48 8.60 -40.82 -8.21
C ASN A 48 7.72 -40.71 -9.46
N LEU A 49 8.30 -40.65 -10.66
CA LEU A 49 7.56 -40.67 -11.92
C LEU A 49 7.08 -42.09 -12.26
N LEU A 50 5.77 -42.32 -12.22
CA LEU A 50 5.19 -43.66 -12.41
C LEU A 50 4.71 -43.92 -13.85
N VAL A 51 3.93 -43.00 -14.40
CA VAL A 51 3.32 -43.13 -15.74
C VAL A 51 3.24 -41.78 -16.43
N ILE A 52 3.49 -41.76 -17.74
CA ILE A 52 3.09 -40.69 -18.65
C ILE A 52 2.26 -41.33 -19.77
N GLN A 53 1.08 -40.78 -20.03
CA GLN A 53 0.21 -41.22 -21.11
C GLN A 53 -0.25 -40.00 -21.92
N GLY A 54 0.30 -39.87 -23.13
CA GLY A 54 -0.12 -38.89 -24.12
C GLY A 54 -1.11 -39.47 -25.13
N PRO A 55 -1.39 -38.73 -26.21
CA PRO A 55 -2.32 -39.18 -27.25
C PRO A 55 -1.84 -40.40 -28.03
N GLN A 56 -0.53 -40.57 -28.15
CA GLN A 56 0.09 -41.65 -28.93
C GLN A 56 1.27 -42.32 -28.23
N LYS A 57 1.93 -41.61 -27.30
CA LYS A 57 3.17 -42.06 -26.65
C LYS A 57 2.96 -42.28 -25.15
N THR A 58 3.63 -43.28 -24.58
CA THR A 58 3.57 -43.61 -23.16
C THR A 58 4.95 -43.90 -22.57
N TYR A 59 5.06 -43.62 -21.28
CA TYR A 59 6.10 -44.11 -20.41
C TYR A 59 5.46 -44.78 -19.20
N GLN A 60 5.94 -45.96 -18.82
CA GLN A 60 5.60 -46.62 -17.58
C GLN A 60 6.87 -47.10 -16.89
N LYS A 61 7.00 -46.74 -15.61
CA LYS A 61 8.10 -47.20 -14.77
C LYS A 61 8.09 -48.72 -14.59
N SER A 62 6.92 -49.35 -14.50
CA SER A 62 6.79 -50.82 -14.44
C SER A 62 7.43 -51.52 -15.62
N TYR A 63 7.33 -50.96 -16.83
CA TYR A 63 8.01 -51.53 -18.01
C TYR A 63 9.53 -51.43 -17.89
N VAL A 64 10.07 -50.37 -17.29
CA VAL A 64 11.51 -50.28 -17.02
C VAL A 64 11.91 -51.32 -15.98
N ASP A 65 11.18 -51.43 -14.88
CA ASP A 65 11.48 -52.34 -13.77
C ASP A 65 11.38 -53.82 -14.17
N GLU A 66 10.51 -54.15 -15.13
CA GLU A 66 10.34 -55.51 -15.69
C GLU A 66 11.28 -55.81 -16.88
N GLY A 67 12.19 -54.89 -17.23
CA GLY A 67 13.11 -55.06 -18.38
C GLY A 67 12.43 -54.99 -19.75
N LYS A 68 11.23 -54.41 -19.83
CA LYS A 68 10.41 -54.21 -21.04
C LYS A 68 10.39 -52.75 -21.49
N SER A 69 11.48 -52.01 -21.29
CA SER A 69 11.56 -50.59 -21.64
C SER A 69 11.31 -50.30 -23.12
N PHE A 70 11.44 -51.30 -24.01
CA PHE A 70 11.07 -51.21 -25.42
C PHE A 70 9.57 -50.94 -25.67
N LEU A 71 8.72 -51.09 -24.64
CA LEU A 71 7.30 -50.72 -24.69
C LEU A 71 7.05 -49.24 -24.35
N ASN A 72 8.07 -48.51 -23.90
CA ASN A 72 7.99 -47.06 -23.69
C ASN A 72 8.48 -46.34 -24.95
N ASP A 73 7.68 -45.41 -25.44
CA ASP A 73 7.94 -44.62 -26.65
C ASP A 73 7.75 -43.11 -26.42
N PHE A 74 7.52 -42.69 -25.17
CA PHE A 74 7.52 -41.28 -24.77
C PHE A 74 8.96 -40.75 -24.67
N GLU A 75 9.24 -39.71 -25.45
CA GLU A 75 10.54 -39.05 -25.52
C GLU A 75 10.54 -37.68 -24.85
N ALA A 76 9.50 -36.87 -25.12
CA ALA A 76 9.33 -35.53 -24.59
C ALA A 76 7.86 -35.10 -24.65
N PHE A 77 7.52 -34.05 -23.89
CA PHE A 77 6.26 -33.35 -24.11
C PHE A 77 6.26 -32.64 -25.47
N GLU A 78 5.12 -32.68 -26.15
CA GLU A 78 4.92 -32.08 -27.46
C GLU A 78 3.92 -30.91 -27.35
N ARG A 79 4.26 -29.81 -28.02
CA ARG A 79 3.41 -28.62 -28.08
C ARG A 79 2.01 -28.97 -28.60
N GLY A 80 0.99 -28.46 -27.93
CA GLY A 80 -0.41 -28.69 -28.30
C GLY A 80 -0.97 -30.04 -27.82
N LYS A 81 -0.17 -30.91 -27.20
CA LYS A 81 -0.60 -32.23 -26.72
C LYS A 81 -0.77 -32.22 -25.20
N GLY A 82 -1.87 -32.82 -24.73
CA GLY A 82 -2.11 -33.06 -23.30
C GLY A 82 -1.54 -34.41 -22.88
N TYR A 83 -1.29 -34.57 -21.59
CA TYR A 83 -0.72 -35.78 -21.00
C TYR A 83 -1.32 -36.07 -19.63
N TRP A 84 -1.60 -37.34 -19.37
CA TRP A 84 -1.80 -37.83 -18.01
C TRP A 84 -0.45 -38.20 -17.41
N VAL A 85 -0.11 -37.60 -16.28
CA VAL A 85 1.13 -37.88 -15.54
C VAL A 85 0.79 -38.40 -14.16
N LYS A 86 1.28 -39.59 -13.84
CA LYS A 86 1.13 -40.19 -12.51
C LYS A 86 2.44 -40.11 -11.74
N ILE A 87 2.41 -39.52 -10.55
CA ILE A 87 3.57 -39.48 -9.64
C ILE A 87 3.20 -40.03 -8.25
N ASN A 88 4.21 -40.45 -7.48
CA ASN A 88 4.02 -41.08 -6.19
C ASN A 88 3.90 -40.07 -5.04
N ASN A 89 4.64 -38.97 -5.09
CA ASN A 89 4.67 -37.87 -4.13
C ASN A 89 4.61 -36.55 -4.89
N ASP A 90 4.00 -35.53 -4.28
CA ASP A 90 3.96 -34.15 -4.80
C ASP A 90 5.33 -33.69 -5.29
N SER A 91 5.36 -32.99 -6.42
CA SER A 91 6.60 -32.50 -7.04
C SER A 91 6.33 -31.25 -7.88
N THR A 92 7.41 -30.56 -8.24
CA THR A 92 7.37 -29.36 -9.06
C THR A 92 8.26 -29.59 -10.29
N LEU A 93 7.76 -29.23 -11.46
CA LEU A 93 8.49 -29.19 -12.71
C LEU A 93 8.80 -27.74 -13.10
N ASN A 94 10.06 -27.43 -13.33
CA ASN A 94 10.50 -26.19 -13.95
C ASN A 94 10.76 -26.42 -15.44
N TYR A 95 10.19 -25.59 -16.29
CA TYR A 95 10.39 -25.70 -17.74
C TYR A 95 10.45 -24.32 -18.37
N THR A 96 11.18 -24.22 -19.47
CA THR A 96 11.23 -23.01 -20.29
C THR A 96 10.21 -23.11 -21.40
N PRO A 97 9.21 -22.21 -21.50
CA PRO A 97 8.27 -22.21 -22.61
C PRO A 97 9.00 -22.04 -23.96
N SER A 98 8.59 -22.79 -24.96
CA SER A 98 9.03 -22.58 -26.35
C SER A 98 8.64 -21.18 -26.81
N ASN A 99 9.62 -20.41 -27.29
CA ASN A 99 9.38 -19.08 -27.86
C ASN A 99 8.43 -19.18 -29.06
N ASN A 100 7.31 -18.46 -29.02
CA ASN A 100 6.35 -18.37 -30.12
C ASN A 100 6.90 -17.42 -31.19
N THR A 101 7.80 -17.88 -32.05
CA THR A 101 8.30 -17.09 -33.19
C THR A 101 7.30 -16.99 -34.35
N GLU A 102 6.18 -17.72 -34.27
CA GLU A 102 5.10 -17.79 -35.26
C GLU A 102 3.89 -16.92 -34.85
N SER A 103 3.08 -16.45 -35.80
CA SER A 103 1.86 -15.62 -35.56
C SER A 103 0.65 -16.42 -35.13
N SER A 104 0.65 -17.69 -35.46
CA SER A 104 -0.38 -18.60 -35.03
C SER A 104 0.20 -19.99 -34.91
N TYR A 105 -0.42 -20.79 -34.06
CA TYR A 105 -0.23 -22.23 -34.03
C TYR A 105 -1.57 -22.85 -34.28
N THR A 106 -1.56 -23.89 -35.09
CA THR A 106 -2.77 -24.49 -35.59
C THR A 106 -2.79 -25.95 -35.19
N LEU A 107 -3.81 -26.33 -34.43
CA LEU A 107 -4.00 -27.70 -33.99
C LEU A 107 -5.19 -28.32 -34.71
N THR A 108 -4.93 -29.37 -35.48
CA THR A 108 -6.00 -30.17 -36.07
C THR A 108 -6.61 -31.08 -35.01
N LEU A 109 -7.90 -30.87 -34.75
CA LEU A 109 -8.74 -31.75 -33.97
C LEU A 109 -9.33 -32.82 -34.90
N GLN A 110 -8.95 -34.07 -34.70
CA GLN A 110 -9.54 -35.19 -35.42
C GLN A 110 -10.97 -35.44 -34.96
N GLN A 111 -11.82 -35.96 -35.84
CA GLN A 111 -13.15 -36.44 -35.45
C GLN A 111 -13.05 -37.38 -34.23
N GLY A 112 -13.88 -37.14 -33.22
CA GLY A 112 -13.83 -37.88 -31.96
C GLY A 112 -12.99 -37.17 -30.89
N TRP A 113 -12.38 -37.96 -30.01
CA TRP A 113 -11.64 -37.46 -28.84
C TRP A 113 -10.20 -37.08 -29.19
N ASN A 114 -9.79 -35.91 -28.72
CA ASN A 114 -8.43 -35.42 -28.82
C ASN A 114 -7.96 -35.05 -27.42
N LEU A 115 -6.74 -35.45 -27.05
CA LEU A 115 -6.09 -35.01 -25.83
C LEU A 115 -5.10 -33.90 -26.19
N ILE A 116 -5.44 -32.68 -25.78
CA ILE A 116 -4.76 -31.46 -26.21
C ILE A 116 -4.25 -30.66 -25.02
N GLN A 117 -3.36 -29.73 -25.33
CA GLN A 117 -3.00 -28.64 -24.46
C GLN A 117 -3.14 -27.34 -25.25
N SER A 118 -3.70 -26.30 -24.62
CA SER A 118 -3.82 -24.99 -25.23
C SER A 118 -2.55 -24.18 -24.96
N PRO A 119 -1.80 -23.70 -25.98
CA PRO A 119 -0.59 -22.92 -25.79
C PRO A 119 -0.86 -21.48 -25.29
N ILE A 120 -2.11 -21.03 -25.36
CA ILE A 120 -2.61 -19.75 -24.83
C ILE A 120 -3.98 -19.96 -24.17
N ALA A 121 -4.42 -19.02 -23.34
CA ALA A 121 -5.80 -19.03 -22.87
C ALA A 121 -6.78 -18.77 -24.05
N LEU A 122 -7.85 -19.56 -24.12
CA LEU A 122 -8.90 -19.40 -25.12
C LEU A 122 -10.26 -19.67 -24.44
N THR A 123 -11.15 -18.68 -24.49
CA THR A 123 -12.46 -18.75 -23.85
C THR A 123 -13.39 -19.72 -24.58
N LEU A 124 -14.42 -20.23 -23.90
CA LEU A 124 -15.42 -21.10 -24.51
C LEU A 124 -16.07 -20.48 -25.76
N ASN A 125 -16.34 -19.18 -25.74
CA ASN A 125 -16.93 -18.46 -26.88
C ASN A 125 -15.98 -18.43 -28.09
N GLU A 126 -14.68 -18.19 -27.86
CA GLU A 126 -13.67 -18.20 -28.92
C GLU A 126 -13.52 -19.62 -29.50
N ILE A 127 -13.49 -20.64 -28.64
CA ILE A 127 -13.45 -22.05 -29.09
C ILE A 127 -14.67 -22.39 -29.94
N ILE A 128 -15.88 -22.03 -29.47
CA ILE A 128 -17.13 -22.25 -30.22
C ILE A 128 -17.11 -21.51 -31.55
N SER A 129 -16.55 -20.29 -31.60
CA SER A 129 -16.46 -19.50 -32.82
C SER A 129 -15.56 -20.14 -33.89
N GLN A 130 -14.50 -20.84 -33.47
CA GLN A 130 -13.56 -21.51 -34.38
C GLN A 130 -14.04 -22.92 -34.76
N VAL A 131 -14.46 -23.71 -33.77
CA VAL A 131 -14.84 -25.12 -33.96
C VAL A 131 -16.23 -25.25 -34.57
N GLY A 132 -17.12 -24.30 -34.27
CA GLY A 132 -18.56 -24.34 -34.57
C GLY A 132 -19.37 -24.94 -33.42
N SER A 133 -20.50 -24.30 -33.08
CA SER A 133 -21.37 -24.71 -31.96
C SER A 133 -21.93 -26.12 -32.09
N ASP A 134 -22.15 -26.61 -33.31
CA ASP A 134 -22.66 -27.96 -33.58
C ASP A 134 -21.56 -29.02 -33.63
N ASN A 135 -20.32 -28.59 -33.85
CA ASN A 135 -19.18 -29.48 -33.98
C ASN A 135 -18.49 -29.73 -32.63
N LEU A 136 -18.49 -28.75 -31.70
CA LEU A 136 -17.94 -28.92 -30.36
C LEU A 136 -18.89 -29.73 -29.47
N LEU A 137 -18.54 -30.98 -29.16
CA LEU A 137 -19.39 -31.88 -28.38
C LEU A 137 -19.08 -31.86 -26.89
N VAL A 138 -17.79 -31.97 -26.53
CA VAL A 138 -17.34 -32.00 -25.13
C VAL A 138 -15.98 -31.32 -24.99
N ILE A 139 -15.76 -30.60 -23.88
CA ILE A 139 -14.45 -30.26 -23.34
C ILE A 139 -14.41 -30.78 -21.90
N GLN A 140 -13.37 -31.51 -21.53
CA GLN A 140 -13.19 -32.06 -20.18
C GLN A 140 -11.76 -31.79 -19.71
N GLY A 141 -11.64 -30.91 -18.72
CA GLY A 141 -10.42 -30.70 -17.94
C GLY A 141 -10.41 -31.54 -16.65
N SER A 142 -9.45 -31.24 -15.77
CA SER A 142 -9.33 -31.89 -14.45
C SER A 142 -10.46 -31.51 -13.49
N THR A 143 -10.93 -30.26 -13.55
CA THR A 143 -11.97 -29.72 -12.65
C THR A 143 -13.17 -29.12 -13.38
N GLN A 144 -13.08 -28.86 -14.67
CA GLN A 144 -14.10 -28.16 -15.46
C GLN A 144 -14.54 -28.95 -16.69
N THR A 145 -15.80 -28.80 -17.10
CA THR A 145 -16.40 -29.47 -18.24
C THR A 145 -17.35 -28.57 -19.02
N TYR A 146 -17.40 -28.78 -20.33
CA TYR A 146 -18.45 -28.31 -21.22
C TYR A 146 -18.99 -29.51 -21.98
N GLN A 147 -20.31 -29.69 -22.00
CA GLN A 147 -20.98 -30.68 -22.82
C GLN A 147 -22.13 -30.03 -23.58
N LYS A 148 -22.12 -30.19 -24.91
CA LYS A 148 -23.22 -29.74 -25.78
C LYS A 148 -24.54 -30.41 -25.38
N ALA A 149 -24.50 -31.69 -24.98
CA ALA A 149 -25.68 -32.42 -24.53
C ALA A 149 -26.36 -31.79 -23.29
N TYR A 150 -25.59 -31.20 -22.37
CA TYR A 150 -26.16 -30.47 -21.24
C TYR A 150 -26.85 -29.19 -21.70
N LYS A 151 -26.24 -28.45 -22.63
CA LYS A 151 -26.84 -27.25 -23.21
C LYS A 151 -28.14 -27.57 -23.98
N ASP A 152 -28.09 -28.55 -24.88
CA ASP A 152 -29.23 -28.95 -25.71
C ASP A 152 -30.38 -29.54 -24.86
N GLY A 153 -30.04 -30.18 -23.73
CA GLY A 153 -31.01 -30.75 -22.78
C GLY A 153 -31.57 -29.76 -21.76
N GLY A 154 -31.18 -28.47 -21.80
CA GLY A 154 -31.63 -27.46 -20.84
C GLY A 154 -30.89 -27.48 -19.48
N TYR A 155 -29.86 -28.30 -19.34
CA TYR A 155 -29.01 -28.44 -18.15
C TYR A 155 -27.69 -27.65 -18.27
N GLY A 156 -27.69 -26.53 -19.00
CA GLY A 156 -26.48 -25.77 -19.28
C GLY A 156 -25.72 -25.29 -18.03
N TYR A 157 -26.40 -25.20 -16.88
CA TYR A 157 -25.80 -24.87 -15.57
C TYR A 157 -24.84 -25.95 -15.04
N LEU A 158 -24.81 -27.16 -15.63
CA LEU A 158 -23.84 -28.20 -15.33
C LEU A 158 -22.51 -28.01 -16.08
N ASN A 159 -22.45 -27.06 -17.02
CA ASN A 159 -21.20 -26.65 -17.66
C ASN A 159 -20.55 -25.54 -16.84
N ASP A 160 -19.29 -25.75 -16.46
CA ASP A 160 -18.48 -24.83 -15.65
C ASP A 160 -17.13 -24.49 -16.32
N PHE A 161 -16.93 -24.96 -17.57
CA PHE A 161 -15.76 -24.60 -18.37
C PHE A 161 -15.89 -23.18 -18.95
N GLU A 162 -14.94 -22.32 -18.60
CA GLU A 162 -14.89 -20.93 -19.05
C GLU A 162 -13.76 -20.68 -20.07
N THR A 163 -12.57 -21.22 -19.82
CA THR A 163 -11.37 -20.99 -20.63
C THR A 163 -10.38 -22.15 -20.50
N PHE A 164 -9.51 -22.35 -21.50
CA PHE A 164 -8.33 -23.18 -21.30
C PHE A 164 -7.34 -22.49 -20.36
N ASN A 165 -7.10 -23.09 -19.19
CA ASN A 165 -5.97 -22.72 -18.32
C ASN A 165 -4.65 -23.17 -18.92
N LEU A 166 -3.62 -22.32 -18.77
CA LEU A 166 -2.25 -22.68 -19.09
C LEU A 166 -1.80 -23.88 -18.22
N GLN A 167 -0.81 -24.62 -18.71
CA GLN A 167 -0.23 -25.80 -18.04
C GLN A 167 -1.17 -27.01 -17.82
N SER A 168 -2.43 -26.91 -18.24
CA SER A 168 -3.45 -27.95 -18.08
C SER A 168 -3.69 -28.73 -19.37
N GLY A 169 -3.99 -30.02 -19.24
CA GLY A 169 -4.45 -30.87 -20.34
C GLY A 169 -5.97 -30.88 -20.45
N TYR A 170 -6.49 -31.09 -21.66
CA TYR A 170 -7.93 -31.18 -21.91
C TYR A 170 -8.26 -32.29 -22.89
N TRP A 171 -9.34 -33.02 -22.60
CA TRP A 171 -10.01 -33.84 -23.60
C TRP A 171 -11.04 -33.00 -24.33
N ILE A 172 -10.92 -32.91 -25.65
CA ILE A 172 -11.90 -32.24 -26.50
C ILE A 172 -12.48 -33.23 -27.51
N LYS A 173 -13.81 -33.26 -27.61
CA LYS A 173 -14.54 -34.10 -28.56
C LYS A 173 -15.19 -33.25 -29.63
N VAL A 174 -14.89 -33.54 -30.90
CA VAL A 174 -15.50 -32.87 -32.05
C VAL A 174 -16.25 -33.85 -32.96
N ALA A 175 -17.34 -33.39 -33.58
CA ALA A 175 -18.20 -34.21 -34.44
C ALA A 175 -17.57 -34.49 -35.82
N THR A 176 -16.78 -33.55 -36.33
CA THR A 176 -16.04 -33.59 -37.59
C THR A 176 -14.65 -32.97 -37.40
N THR A 177 -13.65 -33.49 -38.13
CA THR A 177 -12.29 -32.95 -38.09
C THR A 177 -12.30 -31.46 -38.38
N THR A 178 -11.69 -30.68 -37.50
CA THR A 178 -11.59 -29.23 -37.61
C THR A 178 -10.26 -28.75 -37.08
N THR A 179 -10.09 -27.45 -37.04
CA THR A 179 -8.86 -26.80 -36.66
C THR A 179 -9.14 -25.80 -35.55
N LEU A 180 -8.32 -25.84 -34.51
CA LEU A 180 -8.19 -24.75 -33.55
C LEU A 180 -6.97 -23.92 -33.94
N GLU A 181 -7.19 -22.64 -34.20
CA GLU A 181 -6.13 -21.67 -34.43
C GLU A 181 -5.88 -20.86 -33.16
N PHE A 182 -4.66 -20.99 -32.66
CA PHE A 182 -4.14 -20.21 -31.56
C PHE A 182 -3.35 -19.06 -32.17
N ILE A 183 -4.01 -17.92 -32.34
CA ILE A 183 -3.33 -16.71 -32.80
C ILE A 183 -2.45 -16.24 -31.65
N PHE A 184 -1.14 -16.38 -31.84
CA PHE A 184 -0.21 -15.66 -31.00
C PHE A 184 -0.29 -14.22 -31.47
N ASN A 185 -0.64 -13.31 -30.58
CA ASN A 185 -0.42 -11.91 -30.88
C ASN A 185 1.09 -11.75 -31.09
N ILE A 186 1.60 -11.85 -32.34
CA ILE A 186 2.93 -11.33 -32.62
C ILE A 186 2.74 -9.85 -32.50
N ASP A 187 3.11 -9.39 -31.34
CA ASP A 187 3.35 -8.02 -31.05
C ASP A 187 4.46 -7.58 -32.04
N LYS A 188 4.05 -6.92 -33.13
CA LYS A 188 4.95 -6.22 -34.05
C LYS A 188 5.17 -4.84 -33.49
N ILE A 189 6.41 -4.35 -33.50
CA ILE A 189 6.70 -3.03 -32.93
C ILE A 189 5.98 -1.99 -33.80
N ALA A 190 5.10 -1.22 -33.17
CA ALA A 190 4.40 -0.13 -33.84
C ALA A 190 5.42 0.93 -34.29
N VAL A 191 5.06 1.77 -35.24
CA VAL A 191 5.96 2.78 -35.80
C VAL A 191 5.42 4.19 -35.63
N ASN A 192 6.34 5.14 -35.53
CA ASN A 192 6.04 6.57 -35.46
C ASN A 192 5.78 7.17 -36.86
N ASN A 193 5.58 8.48 -36.92
CA ASN A 193 5.38 9.24 -38.15
C ASN A 193 6.51 9.14 -39.18
N SER A 194 7.71 8.73 -38.77
CA SER A 194 8.88 8.54 -39.63
C SER A 194 9.08 7.08 -40.05
N GLY A 195 8.15 6.18 -39.73
CA GLY A 195 8.26 4.74 -40.03
C GLY A 195 9.29 4.01 -39.15
N GLN A 196 9.77 4.64 -38.07
CA GLN A 196 10.70 4.03 -37.13
C GLN A 196 9.95 3.33 -36.01
N ALA A 197 10.49 2.21 -35.54
CA ALA A 197 9.96 1.45 -34.42
C ALA A 197 9.78 2.36 -33.17
N LEU A 198 8.61 2.24 -32.54
CA LEU A 198 8.14 3.12 -31.49
C LEU A 198 8.59 2.59 -30.13
N PHE A 199 9.60 3.26 -29.59
CA PHE A 199 10.15 3.03 -28.27
C PHE A 199 9.91 4.25 -27.39
N GLY A 200 9.64 4.01 -26.11
CA GLY A 200 9.86 4.96 -25.02
C GLY A 200 10.92 4.40 -24.09
N SER A 201 11.53 5.23 -23.27
CA SER A 201 12.43 4.76 -22.21
C SER A 201 12.14 5.53 -20.93
N MET A 202 12.32 4.87 -19.79
CA MET A 202 12.18 5.46 -18.47
C MET A 202 13.17 4.76 -17.54
N ASP A 203 13.92 5.53 -16.79
CA ASP A 203 14.71 5.02 -15.69
C ASP A 203 13.83 4.90 -14.43
N PHE A 204 13.83 3.72 -13.82
CA PHE A 204 13.04 3.41 -12.61
C PHE A 204 13.90 2.55 -11.68
N ASN A 205 14.02 2.90 -10.39
CA ASN A 205 14.89 2.21 -9.41
C ASN A 205 16.34 1.92 -9.90
N GLY A 206 16.96 2.83 -10.66
CA GLY A 206 18.34 2.67 -11.15
C GLY A 206 18.50 1.68 -12.31
N SER A 207 17.40 1.19 -12.88
CA SER A 207 17.38 0.35 -14.08
C SER A 207 16.67 1.05 -15.22
N ASN A 208 17.29 1.03 -16.40
CA ASN A 208 16.74 1.61 -17.61
C ASN A 208 15.67 0.67 -18.18
N TYR A 209 14.42 1.13 -18.21
CA TYR A 209 13.33 0.38 -18.80
C TYR A 209 13.00 0.91 -20.19
N THR A 210 12.95 0.02 -21.17
CA THR A 210 12.51 0.33 -22.52
C THR A 210 11.06 -0.07 -22.68
N PHE A 211 10.23 0.86 -23.10
CA PHE A 211 8.84 0.64 -23.43
C PHE A 211 8.73 0.44 -24.93
N LYS A 212 8.10 -0.65 -25.34
CA LYS A 212 7.82 -0.93 -26.75
C LYS A 212 6.33 -0.91 -26.93
N VAL A 213 5.87 -0.14 -27.90
CA VAL A 213 4.48 -0.21 -28.32
C VAL A 213 4.40 -1.28 -29.38
N PHE A 214 3.50 -2.23 -29.18
CA PHE A 214 3.28 -3.30 -30.11
C PHE A 214 1.87 -3.24 -30.69
N THR A 215 1.73 -3.71 -31.91
CA THR A 215 0.49 -3.80 -32.64
C THR A 215 0.28 -5.21 -33.18
N ASN A 216 -0.97 -5.64 -33.30
CA ASN A 216 -1.34 -6.93 -33.88
C ASN A 216 -1.52 -6.87 -35.42
N THR A 217 -1.36 -5.70 -36.04
CA THR A 217 -1.42 -5.51 -37.49
C THR A 217 -0.04 -5.17 -38.07
N GLU A 218 0.15 -5.30 -39.38
CA GLU A 218 1.41 -4.85 -40.00
C GLU A 218 1.65 -3.35 -39.75
N PRO A 219 2.82 -2.95 -39.21
CA PRO A 219 3.17 -1.54 -39.07
C PRO A 219 3.24 -0.84 -40.43
N THR A 220 2.71 0.38 -40.50
CA THR A 220 2.72 1.20 -41.71
C THR A 220 4.07 1.90 -41.88
N ASN A 221 4.89 1.44 -42.83
CA ASN A 221 6.19 2.06 -43.13
C ASN A 221 6.07 3.42 -43.86
N MET A 222 4.86 3.96 -44.02
CA MET A 222 4.61 5.23 -44.70
C MET A 222 4.80 6.43 -43.77
N VAL A 223 5.62 7.40 -44.17
CA VAL A 223 5.81 8.64 -43.42
C VAL A 223 4.50 9.47 -43.40
N SER A 224 4.14 10.04 -42.25
CA SER A 224 2.92 10.86 -42.06
C SER A 224 3.21 12.17 -41.33
N GLN A 225 2.43 13.22 -41.58
CA GLN A 225 2.48 14.49 -40.85
C GLN A 225 1.50 14.56 -39.66
N SER A 226 0.60 13.58 -39.52
CA SER A 226 -0.40 13.51 -38.44
C SER A 226 -0.10 12.36 -37.48
N THR A 227 -0.41 12.53 -36.20
CA THR A 227 -0.10 11.56 -35.13
C THR A 227 -1.38 11.07 -34.45
N ILE A 228 -1.41 9.77 -34.13
CA ILE A 228 -2.35 9.22 -33.15
C ILE A 228 -1.63 9.16 -31.81
N ALA A 229 -2.14 9.83 -30.77
CA ALA A 229 -1.56 9.70 -29.43
C ALA A 229 -1.99 8.39 -28.79
N LEU A 230 -1.04 7.66 -28.20
CA LEU A 230 -1.29 6.50 -27.34
C LEU A 230 -1.03 6.93 -25.88
N VAL A 231 -2.11 7.10 -25.12
CA VAL A 231 -2.15 7.69 -23.79
C VAL A 231 -2.46 6.63 -22.73
N GLY A 232 -2.12 6.92 -21.48
CA GLY A 232 -2.25 6.02 -20.34
C GLY A 232 -1.29 6.45 -19.23
N THR A 233 -1.24 5.72 -18.12
CA THR A 233 -0.33 5.98 -17.01
C THR A 233 0.61 4.80 -16.80
N ILE A 234 1.92 5.02 -16.73
CA ILE A 234 2.92 3.98 -16.45
C ILE A 234 3.55 4.31 -15.10
N ASN A 235 3.36 3.46 -14.08
CA ASN A 235 3.76 3.77 -12.70
C ASN A 235 3.35 5.21 -12.29
N GLY A 236 2.12 5.61 -12.62
CA GLY A 236 1.59 6.95 -12.37
C GLY A 236 2.00 8.06 -13.35
N ILE A 237 2.91 7.81 -14.29
CA ILE A 237 3.41 8.81 -15.26
C ILE A 237 2.58 8.80 -16.55
N ASN A 238 2.12 9.97 -17.00
CA ASN A 238 1.36 10.09 -18.25
C ASN A 238 2.24 9.81 -19.49
N SER A 239 1.79 8.89 -20.34
CA SER A 239 2.55 8.43 -21.51
C SER A 239 2.36 9.27 -22.78
N ALA A 240 1.54 10.33 -22.77
CA ALA A 240 1.12 11.06 -23.97
C ALA A 240 2.28 11.68 -24.78
N SER A 241 3.39 12.00 -24.12
CA SER A 241 4.63 12.48 -24.76
C SER A 241 5.53 11.35 -25.25
N MET A 242 5.39 10.14 -24.68
CA MET A 242 6.24 8.97 -24.95
C MET A 242 5.83 8.24 -26.23
N PHE A 243 4.52 8.12 -26.50
CA PHE A 243 4.02 7.29 -27.59
C PHE A 243 3.17 8.07 -28.60
N LYS A 244 3.79 8.38 -29.73
CA LYS A 244 3.18 9.05 -30.89
C LYS A 244 3.16 8.11 -32.08
N LEU A 245 2.01 7.48 -32.31
CA LEU A 245 1.80 6.52 -33.40
C LEU A 245 1.62 7.23 -34.74
N ASN A 246 2.02 6.54 -35.80
CA ASN A 246 1.71 6.91 -37.17
C ASN A 246 0.19 6.98 -37.42
N SER A 247 -0.33 8.03 -38.03
CA SER A 247 -1.78 8.13 -38.32
C SER A 247 -2.32 7.17 -39.38
N ASN A 248 -1.47 6.44 -40.12
CA ASN A 248 -1.88 5.48 -41.15
C ASN A 248 -2.30 4.10 -40.61
N TYR A 249 -2.40 3.91 -39.29
CA TYR A 249 -2.97 2.68 -38.73
C TYR A 249 -4.47 2.57 -39.03
N THR A 250 -4.93 1.38 -39.40
CA THR A 250 -6.35 1.12 -39.71
C THR A 250 -7.19 1.11 -38.42
N LEU A 251 -8.40 1.68 -38.47
CA LEU A 251 -9.38 1.52 -37.40
C LEU A 251 -9.62 0.02 -37.13
N GLY A 252 -9.51 -0.39 -35.87
CA GLY A 252 -9.55 -1.79 -35.43
C GLY A 252 -8.18 -2.41 -35.11
N SER A 253 -7.06 -1.82 -35.55
CA SER A 253 -5.71 -2.21 -35.10
C SER A 253 -5.62 -2.13 -33.58
N SER A 254 -4.99 -3.12 -32.93
CA SER A 254 -4.91 -3.19 -31.47
C SER A 254 -3.48 -2.97 -30.99
N PHE A 255 -3.32 -2.22 -29.90
CA PHE A 255 -2.02 -1.81 -29.36
C PHE A 255 -1.82 -2.31 -27.93
N VAL A 256 -0.59 -2.65 -27.58
CA VAL A 256 -0.17 -2.98 -26.22
C VAL A 256 1.17 -2.32 -25.92
N VAL A 257 1.32 -1.75 -24.73
CA VAL A 257 2.60 -1.20 -24.25
C VAL A 257 3.27 -2.25 -23.38
N LYS A 258 4.51 -2.59 -23.70
CA LYS A 258 5.30 -3.57 -22.94
C LYS A 258 6.57 -2.93 -22.41
N VAL A 259 6.96 -3.30 -21.20
CA VAL A 259 8.10 -2.77 -20.46
C VAL A 259 9.20 -3.81 -20.46
N PHE A 260 10.41 -3.40 -20.82
CA PHE A 260 11.60 -4.24 -20.83
C PHE A 260 12.65 -3.67 -19.90
N ASN A 261 13.33 -4.49 -19.11
CA ASN A 261 14.46 -4.03 -18.29
C ASN A 261 15.73 -3.77 -19.14
N ALA A 262 16.83 -3.40 -18.49
CA ALA A 262 18.12 -3.13 -19.15
C ALA A 262 18.70 -4.36 -19.88
N GLN A 263 18.31 -5.56 -19.46
CA GLN A 263 18.66 -6.85 -20.08
C GLN A 263 17.71 -7.21 -21.23
N ASN A 264 16.78 -6.31 -21.58
CA ASN A 264 15.77 -6.47 -22.62
C ASN A 264 14.77 -7.62 -22.34
N GLU A 265 14.51 -7.91 -21.06
CA GLU A 265 13.51 -8.87 -20.60
C GLU A 265 12.18 -8.16 -20.34
N GLU A 266 11.06 -8.72 -20.80
CA GLU A 266 9.72 -8.15 -20.56
C GLU A 266 9.34 -8.31 -19.09
N ILE A 267 9.13 -7.19 -18.40
CA ILE A 267 8.79 -7.18 -16.96
C ILE A 267 7.35 -6.71 -16.68
N ALA A 268 6.69 -6.08 -17.65
CA ALA A 268 5.29 -5.68 -17.52
C ALA A 268 4.64 -5.40 -18.89
N LYS A 269 3.30 -5.40 -18.95
CA LYS A 269 2.53 -5.05 -20.16
C LYS A 269 1.17 -4.45 -19.81
N SER A 270 0.69 -3.52 -20.62
CA SER A 270 -0.68 -2.97 -20.51
C SER A 270 -1.71 -3.98 -20.99
N ASP A 271 -2.99 -3.68 -20.76
CA ASP A 271 -4.07 -4.29 -21.53
C ASP A 271 -3.95 -3.92 -23.02
N ARG A 272 -4.46 -4.79 -23.88
CA ARG A 272 -4.50 -4.56 -25.32
C ARG A 272 -5.72 -3.70 -25.67
N VAL A 273 -5.49 -2.56 -26.31
CA VAL A 273 -6.56 -1.61 -26.63
C VAL A 273 -6.73 -1.44 -28.14
N LYS A 274 -7.98 -1.48 -28.59
CA LYS A 274 -8.34 -1.31 -30.00
C LYS A 274 -8.34 0.18 -30.38
N TYR A 275 -7.75 0.50 -31.54
CA TYR A 275 -7.85 1.82 -32.13
C TYR A 275 -9.24 2.02 -32.72
N GLN A 276 -10.05 2.82 -32.04
CA GLN A 276 -11.38 3.23 -32.48
C GLN A 276 -11.48 4.74 -32.62
N THR A 277 -10.78 5.47 -31.75
CA THR A 277 -10.69 6.93 -31.70
C THR A 277 -9.27 7.36 -31.36
N SER A 278 -8.90 8.60 -31.66
CA SER A 278 -7.65 9.21 -31.18
C SER A 278 -7.98 10.24 -30.10
N PRO A 279 -7.31 10.23 -28.93
CA PRO A 279 -6.22 9.34 -28.52
C PRO A 279 -6.68 7.90 -28.21
N ILE A 280 -5.76 6.94 -28.31
CA ILE A 280 -5.95 5.55 -27.85
C ILE A 280 -5.50 5.49 -26.39
N ASN A 281 -6.36 5.09 -25.44
CA ASN A 281 -5.99 5.02 -24.02
C ASN A 281 -5.75 3.57 -23.58
N PHE A 282 -4.53 3.21 -23.16
CA PHE A 282 -4.19 1.86 -22.67
C PHE A 282 -4.43 1.64 -21.16
N GLY A 283 -4.91 2.64 -20.43
CA GLY A 283 -5.16 2.56 -19.00
C GLY A 283 -3.90 2.71 -18.16
N THR A 284 -3.86 2.03 -17.01
CA THR A 284 -2.74 2.08 -16.06
C THR A 284 -1.88 0.83 -16.15
N LEU A 285 -0.57 1.02 -16.27
CA LEU A 285 0.44 -0.02 -16.31
C LEU A 285 1.40 0.18 -15.13
N SER A 286 1.33 -0.71 -14.13
CA SER A 286 2.20 -0.67 -12.96
C SER A 286 3.17 -1.86 -12.92
N PHE A 287 4.39 -1.65 -12.46
CA PHE A 287 5.41 -2.70 -12.33
C PHE A 287 6.44 -2.41 -11.24
N SER A 288 6.90 -3.47 -10.56
CA SER A 288 7.89 -3.44 -9.48
C SER A 288 9.30 -3.75 -10.01
N ALA A 289 10.33 -3.07 -9.51
CA ALA A 289 11.72 -3.43 -9.82
C ALA A 289 12.25 -4.50 -8.84
N PRO A 290 13.10 -5.45 -9.26
CA PRO A 290 13.76 -6.38 -8.33
C PRO A 290 14.68 -5.61 -7.35
N LEU A 291 14.51 -5.86 -6.05
CA LEU A 291 15.42 -5.37 -5.02
C LEU A 291 16.76 -6.10 -5.12
N GLY A 292 17.77 -5.43 -5.64
CA GLY A 292 19.13 -5.95 -5.59
C GLY A 292 20.14 -5.05 -6.28
N TYR A 293 20.66 -4.03 -5.60
CA TYR A 293 22.12 -3.88 -5.44
C TYR A 293 22.54 -2.81 -4.43
N ASN A 294 23.69 -3.06 -3.82
CA ASN A 294 24.38 -2.32 -2.76
C ASN A 294 24.61 -0.84 -3.06
N ILE A 295 24.33 0.01 -2.07
CA ILE A 295 24.58 1.46 -2.09
C ILE A 295 25.82 1.77 -1.24
N GLU A 296 26.98 1.84 -1.89
CA GLU A 296 28.18 2.52 -1.39
C GLU A 296 28.70 3.50 -2.47
N ASP A 297 27.87 4.41 -2.98
CA ASP A 297 28.36 5.64 -3.61
C ASP A 297 27.25 6.71 -3.69
N PRO A 298 27.39 7.88 -3.03
CA PRO A 298 26.39 8.95 -3.06
C PRO A 298 26.24 9.69 -4.40
N ALA A 299 27.02 9.36 -5.44
CA ALA A 299 27.20 10.25 -6.59
C ALA A 299 26.72 9.76 -7.97
N SER A 300 26.10 8.58 -8.15
CA SER A 300 25.60 8.21 -9.49
C SER A 300 24.42 7.22 -9.56
N ASN A 301 23.37 7.65 -10.28
CA ASN A 301 22.37 6.90 -11.06
C ASN A 301 21.22 6.15 -10.35
N ASP A 302 19.93 6.27 -10.70
CA ASP A 302 19.10 7.32 -11.32
C ASP A 302 17.65 6.77 -11.32
N ALA A 303 16.81 7.21 -10.38
CA ALA A 303 15.36 7.21 -10.52
C ALA A 303 14.95 8.66 -10.32
N ASN A 304 15.28 9.49 -11.31
CA ASN A 304 15.21 10.93 -11.22
C ASN A 304 14.11 11.46 -12.17
N TYR A 305 12.99 11.93 -11.62
CA TYR A 305 12.00 12.67 -12.39
C TYR A 305 12.46 14.13 -12.51
N GLN A 306 12.98 14.50 -13.68
CA GLN A 306 13.51 15.84 -13.95
C GLN A 306 14.60 16.31 -12.95
N GLY A 307 15.35 15.39 -12.33
CA GLY A 307 16.35 15.71 -11.31
C GLY A 307 15.81 15.71 -9.87
N LEU A 308 14.59 15.23 -9.64
CA LEU A 308 14.07 14.84 -8.33
C LEU A 308 14.20 13.35 -8.14
N ARG A 309 14.81 12.91 -7.03
CA ARG A 309 14.79 11.49 -6.65
C ARG A 309 13.35 11.08 -6.35
N VAL A 310 12.82 10.16 -7.14
CA VAL A 310 11.44 9.68 -6.98
C VAL A 310 11.32 8.89 -5.68
N PHE A 311 12.24 7.96 -5.46
CA PHE A 311 12.29 7.10 -4.29
C PHE A 311 13.41 7.53 -3.35
N ALA A 312 13.20 7.31 -2.06
CA ALA A 312 14.16 7.57 -1.01
C ALA A 312 14.41 6.29 -0.21
N GLN A 313 15.60 6.10 0.36
CA GLN A 313 15.82 5.05 1.36
C GLN A 313 15.55 5.65 2.75
N PRO A 314 14.95 4.90 3.70
CA PRO A 314 14.73 5.42 5.03
C PRO A 314 16.07 5.58 5.75
N LEU A 315 16.19 6.59 6.61
CA LEU A 315 17.30 6.68 7.53
C LEU A 315 17.23 5.54 8.56
N THR A 316 18.38 4.98 8.94
CA THR A 316 18.43 4.09 10.09
C THR A 316 18.35 4.89 11.39
N TYR A 317 17.93 4.26 12.49
CA TYR A 317 17.84 4.95 13.79
C TYR A 317 19.19 5.50 14.29
N ASP A 318 20.31 4.92 13.82
CA ASP A 318 21.67 5.37 14.12
C ASP A 318 22.09 6.59 13.28
N ASP A 319 21.43 6.83 12.14
CA ASP A 319 21.65 8.00 11.28
C ASP A 319 20.89 9.25 11.75
N TYR A 320 20.05 9.12 12.77
CA TYR A 320 19.20 10.20 13.26
C TYR A 320 20.05 11.31 13.91
N GLY A 321 19.77 12.55 13.53
CA GLY A 321 20.49 13.71 14.06
C GLY A 321 19.99 14.12 15.44
N LEU A 322 18.71 13.87 15.72
CA LEU A 322 18.14 14.03 17.06
C LEU A 322 18.43 12.77 17.89
N THR A 323 18.90 12.94 19.13
CA THR A 323 19.31 11.80 19.97
C THR A 323 18.14 10.87 20.28
N SER A 324 18.15 9.70 19.64
CA SER A 324 17.23 8.61 19.88
C SER A 324 17.45 7.98 21.27
N ILE A 325 16.38 7.49 21.88
CA ILE A 325 16.46 6.57 23.00
C ILE A 325 16.93 5.19 22.52
N THR A 326 17.76 4.51 23.31
CA THR A 326 18.16 3.11 23.08
C THR A 326 17.53 2.18 24.12
N ASP A 327 17.56 0.86 23.89
CA ASP A 327 17.16 -0.11 24.93
C ASP A 327 17.99 0.06 26.21
N SER A 328 19.29 0.38 26.10
CA SER A 328 20.14 0.64 27.26
C SER A 328 19.66 1.86 28.06
N ASP A 329 19.35 2.97 27.36
CA ASP A 329 18.81 4.16 28.01
C ASP A 329 17.47 3.87 28.71
N PHE A 330 16.57 3.18 28.02
CA PHE A 330 15.25 2.81 28.54
C PHE A 330 15.34 1.87 29.76
N ASN A 331 16.23 0.87 29.71
CA ASN A 331 16.41 -0.10 30.78
C ASN A 331 17.05 0.52 32.04
N ASN A 332 17.71 1.67 31.92
CA ASN A 332 18.28 2.41 33.05
C ASN A 332 17.26 3.31 33.77
N LEU A 333 16.05 3.50 33.21
CA LEU A 333 14.97 4.26 33.85
C LEU A 333 14.39 3.50 35.05
N SER A 334 13.78 4.23 35.99
CA SER A 334 12.97 3.62 37.05
C SER A 334 11.78 2.85 36.44
N PRO A 335 11.24 1.82 37.10
CA PRO A 335 10.10 1.06 36.58
C PRO A 335 8.88 1.93 36.24
N GLU A 336 8.66 3.00 37.00
CA GLU A 336 7.61 3.98 36.73
C GLU A 336 7.91 4.78 35.45
N ASN A 337 9.13 5.33 35.33
CA ASN A 337 9.54 6.06 34.13
C ASN A 337 9.58 5.18 32.88
N GLN A 338 9.92 3.89 33.00
CA GLN A 338 9.80 2.94 31.90
C GLN A 338 8.38 2.86 31.37
N ARG A 339 7.39 2.75 32.26
CA ARG A 339 5.98 2.70 31.86
C ARG A 339 5.53 4.02 31.23
N ILE A 340 5.86 5.15 31.85
CA ILE A 340 5.50 6.48 31.33
C ILE A 340 6.09 6.67 29.93
N VAL A 341 7.38 6.39 29.73
CA VAL A 341 8.05 6.52 28.42
C VAL A 341 7.47 5.55 27.40
N ALA A 342 7.23 4.29 27.78
CA ALA A 342 6.68 3.29 26.87
C ALA A 342 5.27 3.67 26.38
N ASN A 343 4.38 4.06 27.29
CA ASN A 343 3.02 4.47 26.91
C ASN A 343 3.00 5.82 26.20
N LYS A 344 3.89 6.76 26.54
CA LYS A 344 4.05 8.00 25.79
C LYS A 344 4.48 7.75 24.34
N LEU A 345 5.45 6.87 24.12
CA LEU A 345 5.90 6.46 22.79
C LEU A 345 4.76 5.84 21.98
N LEU A 346 4.04 4.88 22.56
CA LEU A 346 2.93 4.22 21.87
C LEU A 346 1.77 5.19 21.60
N ALA A 347 1.44 6.06 22.56
CA ALA A 347 0.37 7.04 22.42
C ALA A 347 0.64 8.06 21.30
N LEU A 348 1.89 8.49 21.09
CA LEU A 348 2.26 9.35 19.94
C LEU A 348 1.95 8.70 18.60
N LEU A 349 2.12 7.39 18.53
CA LEU A 349 1.78 6.58 17.37
C LEU A 349 0.29 6.25 17.30
N PHE A 350 -0.55 6.79 18.21
CA PHE A 350 -1.96 6.43 18.41
C PHE A 350 -2.20 4.96 18.74
N TYR A 351 -1.24 4.34 19.42
CA TYR A 351 -1.26 2.92 19.74
C TYR A 351 -1.24 2.68 21.26
N GLY A 352 -1.59 1.46 21.66
CA GLY A 352 -1.54 1.02 23.05
C GLY A 352 -1.42 -0.50 23.15
N MET A 353 -1.06 -1.00 24.33
CA MET A 353 -0.97 -2.43 24.61
C MET A 353 -1.63 -2.73 25.95
N SER A 354 -2.21 -3.92 26.12
CA SER A 354 -2.71 -4.33 27.43
C SER A 354 -1.58 -4.22 28.47
N LYS A 355 -1.93 -3.96 29.74
CA LYS A 355 -0.93 -3.86 30.82
C LYS A 355 0.00 -5.09 30.84
N THR A 356 -0.56 -6.29 30.67
CA THR A 356 0.20 -7.54 30.65
C THR A 356 1.19 -7.62 29.49
N ASP A 357 0.77 -7.26 28.28
CA ASP A 357 1.64 -7.29 27.10
C ASP A 357 2.75 -6.24 27.21
N LEU A 358 2.41 -5.05 27.70
CA LEU A 358 3.37 -3.99 27.93
C LEU A 358 4.42 -4.40 28.97
N ASP A 359 3.99 -4.94 30.11
CA ASP A 359 4.89 -5.38 31.18
C ASP A 359 5.82 -6.50 30.70
N THR A 360 5.28 -7.42 29.90
CA THR A 360 6.06 -8.49 29.28
C THR A 360 7.13 -7.93 28.35
N LEU A 361 6.78 -6.93 27.54
CA LEU A 361 7.70 -6.32 26.59
C LEU A 361 8.74 -5.43 27.29
N ILE A 362 8.38 -4.71 28.35
CA ILE A 362 9.33 -3.97 29.18
C ILE A 362 10.32 -4.95 29.83
N ALA A 363 9.81 -6.05 30.39
CA ALA A 363 10.64 -7.07 31.04
C ALA A 363 11.57 -7.83 30.07
N SER A 364 11.35 -7.78 28.75
CA SER A 364 12.26 -8.40 27.78
C SER A 364 13.60 -7.66 27.67
N GLY A 365 13.66 -6.40 28.12
CA GLY A 365 14.84 -5.54 28.00
C GLY A 365 15.11 -5.04 26.58
N THR A 366 14.18 -5.26 25.64
CA THR A 366 14.31 -4.93 24.21
C THR A 366 13.13 -4.10 23.69
N PHE A 367 12.48 -3.34 24.58
CA PHE A 367 11.25 -2.61 24.26
C PHE A 367 11.43 -1.68 23.05
N ILE A 368 12.45 -0.82 23.04
CA ILE A 368 12.66 0.18 21.99
C ILE A 368 12.96 -0.50 20.65
N SER A 369 13.95 -1.40 20.61
CA SER A 369 14.31 -2.10 19.37
C SER A 369 13.16 -2.95 18.82
N THR A 370 12.32 -3.52 19.69
CA THR A 370 11.13 -4.28 19.27
C THR A 370 10.10 -3.39 18.58
N ILE A 371 9.81 -2.21 19.13
CA ILE A 371 8.88 -1.26 18.48
C ILE A 371 9.46 -0.76 17.15
N GLN A 372 10.75 -0.41 17.14
CA GLN A 372 11.45 -0.01 15.92
C GLN A 372 11.37 -1.06 14.82
N THR A 373 11.61 -2.33 15.17
CA THR A 373 11.53 -3.47 14.25
C THR A 373 10.11 -3.69 13.74
N LYS A 374 9.10 -3.59 14.62
CA LYS A 374 7.69 -3.71 14.23
C LYS A 374 7.32 -2.66 13.18
N LEU A 375 7.70 -1.40 13.38
CA LEU A 375 7.42 -0.30 12.44
C LEU A 375 8.14 -0.45 11.08
N GLN A 376 9.10 -1.36 10.96
CA GLN A 376 9.78 -1.72 9.72
C GLN A 376 9.28 -3.04 9.13
N THR A 377 8.32 -3.69 9.77
CA THR A 377 7.79 -5.00 9.36
C THR A 377 6.39 -4.82 8.74
N PRO A 378 6.12 -5.33 7.53
CA PRO A 378 4.81 -5.27 6.91
C PRO A 378 3.70 -5.86 7.80
N ASN A 379 2.55 -5.18 7.83
CA ASN A 379 1.37 -5.61 8.56
C ASN A 379 0.76 -6.90 7.97
N SER A 380 0.72 -7.96 8.77
CA SER A 380 0.02 -9.21 8.38
C SER A 380 -1.51 -9.09 8.36
N ASP A 381 -2.05 -8.10 9.07
CA ASP A 381 -3.47 -7.89 9.31
C ASP A 381 -4.10 -6.81 8.42
N LEU A 382 -3.36 -6.26 7.45
CA LEU A 382 -3.82 -5.18 6.57
C LEU A 382 -5.11 -5.56 5.83
N THR A 383 -5.11 -6.68 5.09
CA THR A 383 -6.26 -7.11 4.29
C THR A 383 -7.50 -7.38 5.14
N SER A 384 -7.33 -8.00 6.31
CA SER A 384 -8.42 -8.25 7.25
C SER A 384 -8.99 -6.96 7.83
N THR A 385 -8.12 -5.99 8.12
CA THR A 385 -8.53 -4.68 8.65
C THR A 385 -9.32 -3.88 7.62
N GLU A 386 -8.84 -3.80 6.37
CA GLU A 386 -9.60 -3.12 5.30
C GLU A 386 -10.97 -3.79 5.07
N THR A 387 -11.04 -5.12 5.12
CA THR A 387 -12.30 -5.88 5.00
C THR A 387 -13.25 -5.58 6.17
N LEU A 388 -12.72 -5.42 7.39
CA LEU A 388 -13.50 -5.04 8.56
C LEU A 388 -14.08 -3.63 8.40
N ILE A 389 -13.24 -2.68 8.01
CA ILE A 389 -13.62 -1.27 7.82
C ILE A 389 -14.72 -1.16 6.77
N GLU A 390 -14.63 -1.86 5.63
CA GLU A 390 -15.69 -1.82 4.61
C GLU A 390 -17.03 -2.41 5.05
N LYS A 391 -17.05 -3.24 6.10
CA LYS A 391 -18.29 -3.77 6.69
C LYS A 391 -18.92 -2.84 7.72
N LYS A 392 -18.16 -1.89 8.29
CA LYS A 392 -18.65 -0.96 9.30
C LYS A 392 -19.59 0.07 8.66
N SER A 393 -20.72 0.31 9.33
CA SER A 393 -21.69 1.34 8.94
C SER A 393 -21.25 2.70 9.49
N TYR A 394 -20.62 3.50 8.65
CA TYR A 394 -20.25 4.88 8.97
C TYR A 394 -21.37 5.87 8.59
N SER A 395 -21.24 7.12 9.03
CA SER A 395 -22.24 8.20 8.95
C SER A 395 -23.09 8.25 7.67
N TRP A 396 -24.32 8.78 7.81
CA TRP A 396 -25.27 9.04 6.73
C TRP A 396 -24.76 9.99 5.63
N SER A 397 -23.67 10.74 5.89
CA SER A 397 -22.97 11.57 4.90
C SER A 397 -21.69 10.89 4.43
N LYS A 398 -21.49 10.84 3.10
CA LYS A 398 -20.27 10.29 2.49
C LYS A 398 -18.98 10.96 2.99
N SER A 399 -19.00 12.27 3.23
CA SER A 399 -17.85 13.02 3.78
C SER A 399 -17.45 12.51 5.16
N ASN A 400 -18.44 12.40 6.03
CA ASN A 400 -18.21 11.97 7.40
C ASN A 400 -17.75 10.51 7.42
N ALA A 401 -18.35 9.67 6.57
CA ALA A 401 -17.92 8.28 6.42
C ALA A 401 -16.45 8.15 6.00
N ASN A 402 -15.95 9.02 5.13
CA ASN A 402 -14.54 9.04 4.71
C ASN A 402 -13.59 9.36 5.87
N ARG A 403 -13.92 10.37 6.68
CA ARG A 403 -13.14 10.77 7.86
C ARG A 403 -13.11 9.64 8.90
N GLU A 404 -14.28 9.05 9.15
CA GLU A 404 -14.47 7.95 10.10
C GLU A 404 -13.71 6.69 9.68
N LYS A 405 -13.68 6.34 8.39
CA LYS A 405 -12.89 5.23 7.84
C LYS A 405 -11.38 5.41 8.08
N ILE A 406 -10.86 6.64 7.98
CA ILE A 406 -9.43 6.91 8.23
C ILE A 406 -9.10 6.69 9.71
N LEU A 407 -9.94 7.19 10.62
CA LEU A 407 -9.80 6.95 12.05
C LEU A 407 -9.90 5.48 12.41
N ALA A 408 -10.88 4.76 11.84
CA ALA A 408 -11.04 3.33 12.04
C ALA A 408 -9.80 2.53 11.63
N ARG A 409 -9.16 2.91 10.52
CA ARG A 409 -7.92 2.29 10.08
C ARG A 409 -6.78 2.46 11.07
N LEU A 410 -6.62 3.65 11.62
CA LEU A 410 -5.59 3.94 12.63
C LEU A 410 -5.91 3.26 13.97
N PHE A 411 -7.18 3.05 14.29
CA PHE A 411 -7.56 2.33 15.50
C PHE A 411 -7.41 0.81 15.34
N ASP A 412 -7.89 0.21 14.25
CA ASP A 412 -8.00 -1.25 14.12
C ASP A 412 -6.70 -1.93 13.67
N LEU A 413 -5.91 -1.27 12.81
CA LEU A 413 -4.69 -1.86 12.25
C LEU A 413 -3.62 -2.04 13.34
N GLY A 414 -2.98 -3.21 13.37
CA GLY A 414 -1.87 -3.49 14.27
C GLY A 414 -0.64 -2.62 13.98
N LEU A 415 0.25 -2.48 14.96
CA LEU A 415 1.50 -1.74 14.76
C LEU A 415 2.41 -2.44 13.73
N GLY A 416 2.82 -1.73 12.68
CA GLY A 416 3.60 -2.26 11.57
C GLY A 416 4.05 -1.17 10.57
N GLU A 417 4.71 -1.56 9.49
CA GLU A 417 5.18 -0.64 8.44
C GLU A 417 4.01 0.06 7.74
N HIS A 418 2.97 -0.68 7.35
CA HIS A 418 1.81 -0.06 6.73
C HIS A 418 1.13 0.89 7.72
N TYR A 419 0.99 0.50 8.99
CA TYR A 419 0.47 1.38 10.04
C TYR A 419 1.25 2.71 10.11
N LEU A 420 2.59 2.65 10.16
CA LEU A 420 3.45 3.83 10.18
C LEU A 420 3.13 4.78 9.02
N LYS A 421 3.02 4.24 7.80
CA LYS A 421 2.74 5.02 6.58
C LYS A 421 1.35 5.67 6.61
N ARG A 422 0.33 4.99 7.17
CA ARG A 422 -1.02 5.57 7.36
C ARG A 422 -1.02 6.65 8.43
N TRP A 423 -0.33 6.42 9.54
CA TRP A 423 -0.17 7.41 10.60
C TRP A 423 0.58 8.66 10.10
N ALA A 424 1.67 8.49 9.35
CA ALA A 424 2.41 9.60 8.75
C ALA A 424 1.53 10.39 7.76
N ALA A 425 0.81 9.70 6.86
CA ALA A 425 -0.13 10.33 5.94
C ALA A 425 -1.24 11.10 6.68
N TYR A 426 -1.74 10.57 7.79
CA TYR A 426 -2.70 11.25 8.65
C TYR A 426 -2.11 12.54 9.24
N ILE A 427 -0.94 12.48 9.87
CA ILE A 427 -0.28 13.67 10.44
C ILE A 427 -0.06 14.74 9.37
N LEU A 428 0.44 14.37 8.20
CA LEU A 428 0.67 15.30 7.09
C LEU A 428 -0.62 15.95 6.59
N SER A 429 -1.69 15.18 6.41
CA SER A 429 -2.99 15.68 5.95
C SER A 429 -3.75 16.51 6.98
N GLN A 430 -3.29 16.55 8.23
CA GLN A 430 -3.77 17.52 9.23
C GLN A 430 -2.93 18.78 9.29
N SER A 431 -1.78 18.83 8.61
CA SER A 431 -0.90 20.00 8.57
C SER A 431 -1.24 20.93 7.40
N ILE A 432 -0.79 22.19 7.47
CA ILE A 432 -0.92 23.14 6.35
C ILE A 432 -0.32 22.61 5.04
N MET A 433 0.64 21.69 5.09
CA MET A 433 1.34 21.17 3.91
C MET A 433 0.41 20.36 3.01
N PHE A 434 -0.46 19.54 3.58
CA PHE A 434 -1.31 18.60 2.82
C PHE A 434 -2.77 18.60 3.27
N SER A 435 -3.22 19.59 4.05
CA SER A 435 -4.63 19.66 4.45
C SER A 435 -5.56 19.72 3.23
N PRO A 436 -6.59 18.85 3.16
CA PRO A 436 -7.62 18.93 2.12
C PRO A 436 -8.40 20.24 2.15
N ALA A 437 -8.49 20.91 3.31
CA ALA A 437 -9.18 22.20 3.48
C ALA A 437 -10.70 22.14 3.20
N ASN A 438 -11.42 21.15 3.75
CA ASN A 438 -12.85 20.95 3.47
C ASN A 438 -13.77 22.15 3.83
N GLU A 439 -13.29 23.14 4.58
CA GLU A 439 -14.04 24.37 4.84
C GLU A 439 -14.18 25.28 3.61
N LEU A 440 -13.37 25.07 2.57
CA LEU A 440 -13.39 25.88 1.36
C LEU A 440 -14.48 25.40 0.40
N GLU A 441 -15.26 26.33 -0.14
CA GLU A 441 -16.33 26.04 -1.12
C GLU A 441 -15.85 25.35 -2.41
N THR A 442 -14.55 25.42 -2.69
CA THR A 442 -13.90 24.81 -3.87
C THR A 442 -13.38 23.39 -3.61
N VAL A 443 -13.46 22.91 -2.38
CA VAL A 443 -13.02 21.57 -1.99
C VAL A 443 -14.24 20.66 -1.89
N GLN A 444 -14.11 19.45 -2.43
CA GLN A 444 -15.14 18.43 -2.37
C GLN A 444 -14.81 17.40 -1.28
N ASP A 445 -15.84 16.78 -0.71
CA ASP A 445 -15.68 15.75 0.33
C ASP A 445 -14.85 14.53 -0.13
N SER A 446 -14.82 14.25 -1.44
CA SER A 446 -13.96 13.22 -2.03
C SER A 446 -12.47 13.55 -1.91
N ASP A 447 -12.12 14.84 -1.85
CA ASP A 447 -10.73 15.30 -1.81
C ASP A 447 -10.04 14.89 -0.51
N ILE A 448 -10.80 14.71 0.58
CA ILE A 448 -10.30 14.15 1.84
C ILE A 448 -9.68 12.77 1.61
N LEU A 449 -10.42 11.85 0.98
CA LEU A 449 -9.89 10.52 0.65
C LEU A 449 -8.80 10.59 -0.41
N ASN A 450 -8.96 11.43 -1.43
CA ASN A 450 -7.98 11.51 -2.51
C ASN A 450 -6.61 11.92 -1.97
N VAL A 451 -6.55 12.97 -1.15
CA VAL A 451 -5.30 13.45 -0.56
C VAL A 451 -4.70 12.41 0.38
N TYR A 452 -5.49 11.90 1.34
CA TYR A 452 -5.01 10.91 2.30
C TYR A 452 -4.55 9.61 1.61
N ASN A 453 -5.38 9.01 0.76
CA ASN A 453 -5.04 7.76 0.06
C ASN A 453 -3.84 7.93 -0.87
N ARG A 454 -3.71 9.09 -1.54
CA ARG A 454 -2.55 9.36 -2.39
C ARG A 454 -1.26 9.45 -1.57
N LEU A 455 -1.29 10.10 -0.40
CA LEU A 455 -0.15 10.10 0.52
C LEU A 455 0.21 8.68 0.96
N VAL A 456 -0.79 7.88 1.35
CA VAL A 456 -0.58 6.47 1.73
C VAL A 456 0.07 5.67 0.60
N LEU A 457 -0.44 5.78 -0.63
CA LEU A 457 0.10 5.08 -1.80
C LEU A 457 1.54 5.50 -2.09
N PHE A 458 1.83 6.81 -2.07
CA PHE A 458 3.20 7.29 -2.29
C PHE A 458 4.16 6.80 -1.20
N MET A 459 3.73 6.76 0.05
CA MET A 459 4.54 6.21 1.14
C MET A 459 4.71 4.70 1.03
N ASP A 460 3.67 3.95 0.66
CA ASP A 460 3.76 2.50 0.41
C ASP A 460 4.78 2.19 -0.68
N ASP A 461 4.79 3.00 -1.74
CA ASP A 461 5.75 2.92 -2.83
C ASP A 461 7.10 3.61 -2.53
N ASP A 462 7.34 4.04 -1.29
CA ASP A 462 8.63 4.59 -0.83
C ASP A 462 9.09 5.89 -1.54
N TYR A 463 8.14 6.73 -1.94
CA TYR A 463 8.43 8.01 -2.57
C TYR A 463 9.16 8.96 -1.60
N SER A 464 10.08 9.76 -2.15
CA SER A 464 10.76 10.80 -1.38
C SER A 464 9.78 11.92 -0.98
N MET A 465 10.02 12.56 0.16
CA MET A 465 9.19 13.69 0.59
C MET A 465 9.15 14.84 -0.43
N LYS A 466 10.25 15.02 -1.19
CA LYS A 466 10.35 16.00 -2.28
C LYS A 466 9.43 15.63 -3.45
N MET A 467 9.40 14.35 -3.83
CA MET A 467 8.52 13.86 -4.89
C MET A 467 7.05 13.91 -4.48
N ILE A 468 6.72 13.47 -3.26
CA ILE A 468 5.36 13.57 -2.69
C ILE A 468 4.88 15.01 -2.73
N THR A 469 5.72 15.95 -2.29
CA THR A 469 5.36 17.37 -2.28
C THR A 469 5.18 17.90 -3.69
N TYR A 470 6.10 17.61 -4.61
CA TYR A 470 5.98 18.02 -6.01
C TYR A 470 4.67 17.54 -6.66
N LEU A 471 4.31 16.27 -6.45
CA LEU A 471 3.07 15.69 -6.98
C LEU A 471 1.83 16.29 -6.32
N HIS A 472 1.89 16.62 -5.03
CA HIS A 472 0.79 17.33 -4.37
C HIS A 472 0.60 18.75 -4.92
N MET A 473 1.67 19.53 -5.04
CA MET A 473 1.59 20.91 -5.52
C MET A 473 1.05 21.02 -6.95
N THR A 474 1.25 19.97 -7.76
CA THR A 474 0.78 19.87 -9.14
C THR A 474 -0.60 19.21 -9.30
N SER A 475 -1.28 18.89 -8.20
CA SER A 475 -2.59 18.23 -8.21
C SER A 475 -3.78 19.20 -8.15
N ASP A 476 -4.94 18.74 -8.62
CA ASP A 476 -6.22 19.46 -8.50
C ASP A 476 -6.50 19.84 -7.05
N ASP A 477 -6.30 18.91 -6.11
CA ASP A 477 -6.63 19.10 -4.69
C ASP A 477 -5.86 20.27 -4.06
N ASN A 478 -4.59 20.47 -4.43
CA ASN A 478 -3.83 21.63 -3.97
C ASN A 478 -4.32 22.93 -4.61
N TRP A 479 -4.64 22.90 -5.91
CA TRP A 479 -5.12 24.08 -6.63
C TRP A 479 -6.54 24.51 -6.24
N LYS A 480 -7.35 23.60 -5.70
CA LYS A 480 -8.63 23.92 -5.06
C LYS A 480 -8.48 24.81 -3.82
N ARG A 481 -7.31 24.81 -3.18
CA ARG A 481 -7.00 25.64 -2.00
C ARG A 481 -6.56 27.06 -2.37
N PHE A 482 -5.84 27.21 -3.49
CA PHE A 482 -5.19 28.47 -3.90
C PHE A 482 -5.36 28.67 -5.41
N ARG A 483 -6.28 29.58 -5.78
CA ARG A 483 -7.03 29.48 -7.04
C ARG A 483 -6.38 30.20 -8.23
N SER A 484 -5.35 30.99 -7.98
CA SER A 484 -4.66 31.78 -9.02
C SER A 484 -3.15 31.51 -9.01
N PRO A 485 -2.44 31.74 -10.14
CA PRO A 485 -0.98 31.62 -10.20
C PRO A 485 -0.23 32.35 -9.10
N GLU A 486 -0.61 33.60 -8.79
CA GLU A 486 0.03 34.42 -7.77
C GLU A 486 -0.25 33.91 -6.36
N ASP A 487 -1.51 33.54 -6.10
CA ASP A 487 -1.95 33.00 -4.82
C ASP A 487 -1.30 31.64 -4.52
N ASN A 488 -1.38 30.70 -5.46
CA ASN A 488 -0.73 29.39 -5.34
C ASN A 488 0.80 29.53 -5.22
N GLY A 489 1.41 30.36 -6.07
CA GLY A 489 2.85 30.61 -6.03
C GLY A 489 3.32 31.13 -4.67
N ARG A 490 2.61 32.12 -4.11
CA ARG A 490 2.87 32.65 -2.75
C ARG A 490 2.75 31.55 -1.70
N GLU A 491 1.65 30.83 -1.70
CA GLU A 491 1.34 29.87 -0.64
C GLU A 491 2.36 28.72 -0.65
N MET A 492 2.82 28.26 -1.81
CA MET A 492 3.84 27.20 -1.88
C MET A 492 5.22 27.68 -1.37
N LEU A 493 5.56 28.95 -1.56
CA LEU A 493 6.76 29.56 -0.96
C LEU A 493 6.65 29.62 0.57
N GLU A 494 5.53 30.12 1.09
CA GLU A 494 5.31 30.30 2.53
C GLU A 494 5.14 28.97 3.28
N ILE A 495 4.47 27.99 2.68
CA ILE A 495 4.17 26.70 3.30
C ILE A 495 5.42 25.84 3.40
N PHE A 496 6.14 25.67 2.28
CA PHE A 496 7.21 24.68 2.19
C PHE A 496 8.61 25.26 2.41
N LEU A 497 8.82 26.56 2.19
CA LEU A 497 10.13 27.21 2.36
C LEU A 497 10.17 28.21 3.53
N LEU A 498 9.01 28.59 4.09
CA LEU A 498 8.90 29.70 5.04
C LEU A 498 9.37 31.04 4.44
N ASP A 499 9.22 31.20 3.12
CA ASP A 499 9.60 32.41 2.41
C ASP A 499 8.42 33.38 2.32
N PHE A 500 8.43 34.39 3.20
CA PHE A 500 7.43 35.46 3.28
C PHE A 500 7.86 36.74 2.54
N ASN A 501 8.86 36.66 1.65
CA ASN A 501 9.31 37.81 0.88
C ASN A 501 8.40 38.04 -0.33
N ASP A 502 7.49 39.01 -0.22
CA ASP A 502 6.54 39.39 -1.28
C ASP A 502 7.20 39.71 -2.64
N SER A 503 8.49 40.06 -2.68
CA SER A 503 9.20 40.31 -3.94
C SER A 503 9.38 39.07 -4.83
N HIS A 504 9.28 37.85 -4.26
CA HIS A 504 9.37 36.61 -5.03
C HIS A 504 8.02 36.20 -5.67
N VAL A 505 6.90 36.68 -5.12
CA VAL A 505 5.53 36.30 -5.55
C VAL A 505 5.26 36.64 -7.02
N PRO A 506 5.62 37.82 -7.57
CA PRO A 506 5.40 38.10 -8.99
C PRO A 506 6.13 37.12 -9.92
N SER A 507 7.35 36.71 -9.57
CA SER A 507 8.12 35.73 -10.36
C SER A 507 7.49 34.34 -10.30
N ALA A 508 6.98 33.91 -9.14
CA ALA A 508 6.22 32.67 -9.02
C ALA A 508 4.93 32.72 -9.87
N GLY A 509 4.18 33.82 -9.79
CA GLY A 509 2.97 34.04 -10.59
C GLY A 509 3.24 34.04 -12.11
N ILE A 510 4.36 34.62 -12.56
CA ILE A 510 4.78 34.56 -13.97
C ILE A 510 5.09 33.13 -14.40
N ALA A 511 5.82 32.35 -13.60
CA ALA A 511 6.14 30.96 -13.92
C ALA A 511 4.86 30.10 -14.04
N LEU A 512 3.87 30.36 -13.18
CA LEU A 512 2.59 29.66 -13.11
C LEU A 512 1.50 30.26 -14.00
N LYS A 513 1.78 31.28 -14.82
CA LYS A 513 0.75 32.11 -15.51
C LYS A 513 -0.21 31.34 -16.42
N ASN A 514 0.14 30.12 -16.83
CA ASN A 514 -0.72 29.26 -17.65
C ASN A 514 -1.57 28.27 -16.86
N TRP A 515 -1.46 28.26 -15.53
CA TRP A 515 -2.18 27.37 -14.65
C TRP A 515 -3.36 28.12 -14.03
N ARG A 516 -4.50 27.46 -13.89
CA ARG A 516 -5.65 27.99 -13.15
C ARG A 516 -6.60 26.85 -12.78
N LEU A 517 -7.36 27.05 -11.71
CA LEU A 517 -8.50 26.19 -11.42
C LEU A 517 -9.70 26.59 -12.30
N ASP A 518 -10.35 25.64 -12.96
CA ASP A 518 -11.65 25.89 -13.60
C ASP A 518 -12.72 26.06 -12.51
N PRO A 519 -13.42 27.20 -12.43
CA PRO A 519 -14.47 27.39 -11.43
C PRO A 519 -15.71 26.51 -11.64
N SER A 520 -15.87 25.91 -12.83
CA SER A 520 -17.05 25.11 -13.20
C SER A 520 -16.89 23.65 -12.78
N ASP A 521 -15.75 23.05 -13.14
CA ASP A 521 -15.48 21.63 -12.93
C ASP A 521 -14.50 21.38 -11.76
N LEU A 522 -13.91 22.44 -11.20
CA LEU A 522 -12.91 22.39 -10.11
C LEU A 522 -11.67 21.56 -10.47
N GLU A 523 -11.35 21.51 -11.77
CA GLU A 523 -10.16 20.84 -12.31
C GLU A 523 -9.04 21.86 -12.57
N LEU A 524 -7.80 21.42 -12.40
CA LEU A 524 -6.62 22.22 -12.75
C LEU A 524 -6.43 22.23 -14.26
N ILE A 525 -6.52 23.42 -14.85
CA ILE A 525 -6.24 23.64 -16.27
C ILE A 525 -4.85 24.22 -16.46
N ILE A 526 -4.02 23.48 -17.19
CA ILE A 526 -2.73 23.96 -17.71
C ILE A 526 -2.94 24.41 -19.17
N GLY A 527 -3.11 25.71 -19.35
CA GLY A 527 -3.34 26.35 -20.64
C GLY A 527 -2.07 26.50 -21.50
N LEU A 528 -2.28 26.95 -22.74
CA LEU A 528 -1.20 27.11 -23.73
C LEU A 528 -0.36 28.39 -23.56
N ASN A 529 -0.79 29.34 -22.72
CA ASN A 529 -0.09 30.61 -22.47
C ASN A 529 1.12 30.45 -21.54
N GLN A 530 1.94 29.43 -21.77
CA GLN A 530 3.08 29.09 -20.94
C GLN A 530 4.10 30.23 -20.90
N ASN A 531 4.78 30.38 -19.76
CA ASN A 531 5.88 31.32 -19.67
C ASN A 531 7.13 30.82 -20.37
N ASP A 532 7.76 31.70 -21.15
CA ASP A 532 8.98 31.47 -21.91
C ASP A 532 10.15 32.36 -21.44
N GLN A 533 9.91 33.25 -20.48
CA GLN A 533 10.91 34.15 -19.93
C GLN A 533 11.48 33.64 -18.60
N PRO A 534 12.80 33.43 -18.50
CA PRO A 534 13.49 33.08 -17.25
C PRO A 534 13.10 33.96 -16.05
N GLN A 535 12.76 33.33 -14.92
CA GLN A 535 12.56 33.96 -13.61
C GLN A 535 13.67 33.50 -12.66
N ASN A 536 14.16 34.37 -11.79
CA ASN A 536 15.19 34.03 -10.81
C ASN A 536 14.53 33.70 -9.47
N LEU A 537 14.54 32.43 -9.08
CA LEU A 537 13.98 31.92 -7.84
C LEU A 537 14.88 30.80 -7.30
N PHE A 538 14.92 30.60 -5.98
CA PHE A 538 15.66 29.49 -5.33
C PHE A 538 17.17 29.46 -5.64
N GLY A 539 17.76 30.59 -6.02
CA GLY A 539 19.15 30.66 -6.48
C GLY A 539 19.39 30.02 -7.85
N THR A 540 18.33 29.77 -8.64
CA THR A 540 18.38 29.19 -9.98
C THR A 540 17.41 29.91 -10.93
N THR A 541 17.31 29.41 -12.16
CA THR A 541 16.36 29.88 -13.16
C THR A 541 15.15 28.96 -13.25
N VAL A 542 13.96 29.55 -13.20
CA VAL A 542 12.66 28.91 -13.35
C VAL A 542 11.94 29.52 -14.55
N THR A 543 11.44 28.70 -15.47
CA THR A 543 10.72 29.21 -16.65
C THR A 543 9.24 28.85 -16.60
N THR A 544 8.93 27.59 -16.29
CA THR A 544 7.55 27.06 -16.31
C THR A 544 7.04 26.73 -14.90
N GLY A 545 5.73 26.53 -14.76
CA GLY A 545 5.14 26.08 -13.50
C GLY A 545 5.72 24.75 -12.99
N PHE A 546 6.03 23.81 -13.89
CA PHE A 546 6.72 22.57 -13.52
C PHE A 546 8.14 22.84 -13.01
N ASP A 547 8.86 23.79 -13.60
CA ASP A 547 10.17 24.21 -13.09
C ASP A 547 10.06 24.84 -11.71
N PHE A 548 9.04 25.67 -11.49
CA PHE A 548 8.81 26.35 -10.21
C PHE A 548 8.69 25.33 -9.08
N TYR A 549 7.74 24.40 -9.19
CA TYR A 549 7.52 23.39 -8.16
C TYR A 549 8.71 22.45 -7.97
N ARG A 550 9.40 22.10 -9.06
CA ARG A 550 10.55 21.21 -9.02
C ARG A 550 11.75 21.86 -8.32
N GLU A 551 12.07 23.10 -8.67
CA GLU A 551 13.19 23.80 -8.06
C GLU A 551 12.88 24.24 -6.63
N LEU A 552 11.60 24.49 -6.29
CA LEU A 552 11.14 24.74 -4.92
C LEU A 552 11.53 23.57 -4.00
N VAL A 553 11.16 22.33 -4.34
CA VAL A 553 11.48 21.17 -3.48
C VAL A 553 12.97 20.79 -3.50
N LYS A 554 13.72 21.28 -4.50
CA LYS A 554 15.19 21.13 -4.56
C LYS A 554 15.93 22.18 -3.72
N SER A 555 15.28 23.29 -3.39
CA SER A 555 15.89 24.35 -2.60
C SER A 555 16.43 23.84 -1.27
N ALA A 556 17.45 24.52 -0.75
CA ALA A 556 18.04 24.18 0.55
C ALA A 556 17.01 24.38 1.69
N ASP A 557 16.08 25.31 1.51
CA ASP A 557 15.10 25.68 2.53
C ASP A 557 13.93 24.70 2.65
N PHE A 558 13.70 23.85 1.64
CA PHE A 558 12.59 22.89 1.63
C PHE A 558 12.59 21.97 2.86
N THR A 559 13.72 21.30 3.11
CA THR A 559 13.84 20.39 4.27
C THR A 559 13.63 21.15 5.58
N ASN A 560 14.18 22.36 5.68
CA ASN A 560 14.00 23.19 6.86
C ASN A 560 12.53 23.59 7.08
N GLY A 561 11.82 23.98 6.03
CA GLY A 561 10.42 24.36 6.10
C GLY A 561 9.52 23.22 6.55
N VAL A 562 9.61 22.05 5.90
CA VAL A 562 8.80 20.87 6.28
C VAL A 562 9.12 20.37 7.69
N THR A 563 10.40 20.35 8.08
CA THR A 563 10.81 19.98 9.43
C THR A 563 10.28 20.97 10.47
N THR A 564 10.34 22.28 10.20
CA THR A 564 9.82 23.31 11.11
C THR A 564 8.34 23.13 11.38
N ARG A 565 7.53 22.88 10.35
CA ARG A 565 6.08 22.64 10.50
C ARG A 565 5.81 21.43 11.40
N LEU A 566 6.48 20.31 11.15
CA LEU A 566 6.31 19.10 11.96
C LEU A 566 6.82 19.29 13.40
N VAL A 567 7.98 19.92 13.60
CA VAL A 567 8.51 20.18 14.95
C VAL A 567 7.56 21.06 15.77
N ASN A 568 6.94 22.07 15.16
CA ASN A 568 6.00 22.94 15.86
C ASN A 568 4.78 22.19 16.41
N MET A 569 4.26 21.20 15.66
CA MET A 569 3.13 20.38 16.10
C MET A 569 3.45 19.55 17.36
N TYR A 570 4.66 18.98 17.45
CA TYR A 570 5.02 18.09 18.55
C TYR A 570 5.61 18.84 19.75
N PHE A 571 6.33 19.93 19.52
CA PHE A 571 7.02 20.69 20.54
C PHE A 571 6.34 22.05 20.79
N SER A 572 5.02 22.13 20.69
CA SER A 572 4.27 23.40 20.73
C SER A 572 4.59 24.28 21.94
N GLU A 573 4.74 23.67 23.12
CA GLU A 573 5.11 24.31 24.39
C GLU A 573 6.62 24.64 24.55
N SER A 574 7.47 24.16 23.64
CA SER A 574 8.92 24.42 23.68
C SER A 574 9.27 25.84 23.24
N THR A 575 10.34 26.39 23.80
CA THR A 575 10.86 27.70 23.42
C THR A 575 11.33 27.73 21.96
N SER A 576 11.31 28.91 21.32
CA SER A 576 11.78 29.08 19.94
C SER A 576 13.24 28.65 19.76
N GLN A 577 14.10 28.90 20.76
CA GLN A 577 15.49 28.44 20.74
C GLN A 577 15.56 26.91 20.69
N LYS A 578 14.81 26.23 21.58
CA LYS A 578 14.82 24.78 21.64
C LYS A 578 14.26 24.14 20.36
N LYS A 579 13.18 24.70 19.81
CA LYS A 579 12.65 24.30 18.49
C LYS A 579 13.73 24.42 17.41
N SER A 580 14.47 25.54 17.38
CA SER A 580 15.56 25.75 16.41
C SER A 580 16.68 24.71 16.54
N GLU A 581 17.04 24.31 17.77
CA GLU A 581 18.04 23.26 18.02
C GLU A 581 17.56 21.90 17.48
N ILE A 582 16.31 21.54 17.77
CA ILE A 582 15.68 20.29 17.30
C ILE A 582 15.60 20.27 15.77
N ILE A 583 15.12 21.36 15.15
CA ILE A 583 15.02 21.51 13.69
C ILE A 583 16.42 21.33 13.07
N SER A 584 17.43 22.01 13.61
CA SER A 584 18.79 21.93 13.08
C SER A 584 19.34 20.51 13.16
N ALA A 585 19.11 19.80 14.27
CA ALA A 585 19.53 18.41 14.45
C ALA A 585 18.90 17.49 13.38
N ILE A 586 17.59 17.57 13.18
CA ILE A 586 16.87 16.78 12.18
C ILE A 586 17.31 17.14 10.76
N VAL A 587 17.40 18.42 10.41
CA VAL A 587 17.82 18.85 9.06
C VAL A 587 19.24 18.38 8.74
N ASN A 588 20.15 18.41 9.71
CA ASN A 588 21.53 17.96 9.53
C ASN A 588 21.66 16.45 9.25
N SER A 589 20.68 15.65 9.67
CA SER A 589 20.62 14.22 9.35
C SER A 589 20.21 13.94 7.90
N LYS A 590 19.83 14.98 7.14
CA LYS A 590 19.43 14.92 5.73
C LYS A 590 18.29 13.93 5.47
N PRO A 591 17.13 14.08 6.15
CA PRO A 591 15.97 13.23 5.93
C PRO A 591 15.54 13.29 4.46
N SER A 592 15.04 12.17 3.95
CA SER A 592 14.63 12.02 2.55
C SER A 592 13.19 11.52 2.40
N ARG A 593 12.62 10.99 3.48
CA ARG A 593 11.22 10.61 3.65
C ARG A 593 10.57 11.45 4.77
N PHE A 594 9.24 11.55 4.79
CA PHE A 594 8.54 12.23 5.90
C PHE A 594 8.64 11.42 7.19
N GLU A 595 8.67 10.10 7.06
CA GLU A 595 8.87 9.12 8.12
C GLU A 595 10.20 9.35 8.85
N ASP A 596 11.27 9.76 8.14
CA ASP A 596 12.57 10.07 8.74
C ASP A 596 12.48 11.23 9.75
N ILE A 597 11.65 12.24 9.48
CA ILE A 597 11.44 13.38 10.38
C ILE A 597 10.57 12.95 11.57
N LEU A 598 9.47 12.26 11.28
CA LEU A 598 8.49 11.87 12.29
C LEU A 598 9.06 10.86 13.29
N LEU A 599 9.78 9.84 12.82
CA LEU A 599 10.41 8.83 13.69
C LEU A 599 11.53 9.43 14.55
N GLN A 600 12.29 10.41 14.02
CA GLN A 600 13.25 11.16 14.83
C GLN A 600 12.58 11.85 16.02
N ILE A 601 11.40 12.46 15.81
CA ILE A 601 10.64 13.09 16.90
C ILE A 601 10.15 12.03 17.89
N VAL A 602 9.48 10.98 17.40
CA VAL A 602 8.83 9.94 18.23
C VAL A 602 9.83 9.21 19.12
N PHE A 603 11.01 8.86 18.59
CA PHE A 603 12.04 8.13 19.34
C PHE A 603 13.05 9.03 20.06
N SER A 604 12.90 10.36 20.00
CA SER A 604 13.86 11.25 20.65
C SER A 604 13.76 11.23 22.17
N LYS A 605 14.91 11.29 22.83
CA LYS A 605 14.98 11.59 24.27
C LYS A 605 14.31 12.94 24.57
N GLU A 606 14.46 13.91 23.68
CA GLU A 606 13.87 15.24 23.84
C GLU A 606 12.34 15.18 23.95
N PHE A 607 11.66 14.43 23.08
CA PHE A 607 10.22 14.27 23.20
C PHE A 607 9.86 13.40 24.41
N LEU A 608 10.44 12.21 24.50
CA LEU A 608 10.01 11.20 25.46
C LEU A 608 10.30 11.63 26.91
N TYR A 609 11.44 12.28 27.17
CA TYR A 609 11.84 12.64 28.53
C TYR A 609 11.41 14.06 28.90
N ASN A 610 11.59 15.02 27.99
CA ASN A 610 11.55 16.45 28.36
C ASN A 610 10.24 17.15 27.98
N THR A 611 9.43 16.59 27.08
CA THR A 611 8.24 17.28 26.58
C THR A 611 7.03 17.06 27.48
N SER A 612 6.37 18.15 27.87
CA SER A 612 5.07 18.16 28.54
C SER A 612 4.09 18.96 27.68
N ARG A 613 2.99 18.35 27.26
CA ARG A 613 1.93 19.01 26.48
C ARG A 613 0.60 18.26 26.57
N VAL A 614 -0.47 18.93 26.17
CA VAL A 614 -1.79 18.30 26.00
C VAL A 614 -1.69 17.25 24.88
N LYS A 615 -2.28 16.08 25.12
CA LYS A 615 -2.43 14.99 24.15
C LYS A 615 -3.53 15.37 23.16
N SER A 616 -3.34 15.08 21.88
CA SER A 616 -4.48 15.03 20.97
C SER A 616 -5.46 13.95 21.43
N ILE A 617 -6.72 14.08 21.03
CA ILE A 617 -7.74 13.10 21.41
C ILE A 617 -7.44 11.71 20.83
N GLU A 618 -6.77 11.61 19.69
CA GLU A 618 -6.29 10.35 19.11
C GLU A 618 -5.19 9.73 19.98
N GLU A 619 -4.20 10.53 20.42
CA GLU A 619 -3.13 10.06 21.32
C GLU A 619 -3.70 9.52 22.63
N ALA A 620 -4.73 10.17 23.19
CA ALA A 620 -5.36 9.73 24.42
C ALA A 620 -6.31 8.54 24.20
N SER A 621 -7.25 8.67 23.26
CA SER A 621 -8.35 7.71 23.10
C SER A 621 -7.95 6.40 22.47
N PHE A 622 -7.08 6.41 21.44
CA PHE A 622 -6.71 5.17 20.76
C PHE A 622 -5.77 4.34 21.65
N SER A 623 -4.80 5.01 22.26
CA SER A 623 -3.90 4.39 23.22
C SER A 623 -4.66 3.80 24.40
N LEU A 624 -5.59 4.57 25.00
CA LEU A 624 -6.40 4.06 26.11
C LEU A 624 -7.35 2.95 25.66
N GLY A 625 -8.02 3.08 24.51
CA GLY A 625 -8.92 2.08 23.96
C GLY A 625 -8.27 0.72 23.81
N LYS A 626 -7.04 0.66 23.28
CA LYS A 626 -6.26 -0.59 23.20
C LYS A 626 -5.90 -1.15 24.59
N ARG A 627 -5.53 -0.29 25.54
CA ARG A 627 -5.18 -0.67 26.92
C ARG A 627 -6.36 -1.31 27.67
N ILE A 628 -7.59 -0.86 27.39
CA ILE A 628 -8.82 -1.32 28.05
C ILE A 628 -9.64 -2.30 27.20
N HIS A 629 -9.04 -2.88 26.16
CA HIS A 629 -9.70 -3.84 25.25
C HIS A 629 -11.06 -3.30 24.76
N PHE A 630 -11.04 -2.07 24.26
CA PHE A 630 -12.22 -1.37 23.82
C PHE A 630 -12.69 -1.92 22.47
N PHE A 631 -13.98 -2.25 22.40
CA PHE A 631 -14.67 -2.52 21.15
C PHE A 631 -15.29 -1.21 20.65
N ASP A 632 -14.88 -0.78 19.47
CA ASP A 632 -15.25 0.52 18.93
C ASP A 632 -16.71 0.56 18.45
N GLY A 633 -17.30 -0.55 17.99
CA GLY A 633 -18.69 -0.53 17.53
C GLY A 633 -18.97 0.47 16.39
N LEU A 634 -20.19 0.46 15.86
CA LEU A 634 -20.48 1.15 14.59
C LEU A 634 -20.45 2.70 14.66
N ASN A 635 -20.80 3.30 15.80
CA ASN A 635 -20.94 4.76 15.93
C ASN A 635 -19.77 5.46 16.64
N PHE A 636 -18.76 4.73 17.14
CA PHE A 636 -17.70 5.36 17.93
C PHE A 636 -16.92 6.41 17.15
N PHE A 637 -16.54 6.13 15.91
CA PHE A 637 -15.83 7.11 15.09
C PHE A 637 -16.68 8.30 14.70
N TYR A 638 -18.00 8.13 14.60
CA TYR A 638 -18.93 9.24 14.41
C TYR A 638 -18.91 10.18 15.62
N TYR A 639 -18.99 9.63 16.84
CA TYR A 639 -18.94 10.43 18.07
C TYR A 639 -17.56 11.04 18.32
N LEU A 640 -16.48 10.34 17.97
CA LEU A 640 -15.13 10.88 18.03
C LEU A 640 -15.00 12.08 17.10
N ARG A 641 -15.38 11.92 15.82
CA ARG A 641 -15.39 13.01 14.83
C ARG A 641 -16.21 14.20 15.31
N GLU A 642 -17.41 13.97 15.84
CA GLU A 642 -18.26 15.05 16.37
C GLU A 642 -17.60 15.78 17.54
N SER A 643 -16.98 15.03 18.45
CA SER A 643 -16.24 15.61 19.59
C SER A 643 -15.07 16.44 19.09
N MET A 644 -14.34 15.97 18.08
CA MET A 644 -13.25 16.72 17.44
C MET A 644 -13.72 18.01 16.78
N ASP A 645 -14.88 18.00 16.12
CA ASP A 645 -15.50 19.21 15.58
C ASP A 645 -15.77 20.23 16.70
N ASN A 646 -16.32 19.77 17.83
CA ASN A 646 -16.62 20.61 19.01
C ASN A 646 -15.36 21.05 19.79
N MET A 647 -14.23 20.37 19.62
CA MET A 647 -12.92 20.72 20.18
C MET A 647 -12.16 21.75 19.35
N HIS A 648 -12.74 22.27 18.27
CA HIS A 648 -12.03 23.04 17.24
C HIS A 648 -10.82 22.27 16.64
N GLN A 649 -10.90 20.95 16.61
CA GLN A 649 -9.89 20.05 16.06
C GLN A 649 -10.49 19.17 14.95
N SER A 650 -11.39 19.73 14.14
CA SER A 650 -12.07 19.00 13.06
C SER A 650 -11.06 18.33 12.11
N LEU A 651 -11.41 17.13 11.64
CA LEU A 651 -10.56 16.32 10.75
C LEU A 651 -10.56 16.89 9.34
N PHE A 652 -9.37 17.18 8.79
CA PHE A 652 -9.14 17.56 7.38
C PHE A 652 -9.89 18.84 6.95
N ASN A 653 -10.37 19.63 7.91
CA ASN A 653 -11.30 20.72 7.65
C ASN A 653 -10.58 22.02 7.31
N TYR A 654 -9.55 22.36 8.08
CA TYR A 654 -8.94 23.69 8.07
C TYR A 654 -7.91 23.87 6.96
N LYS A 655 -8.00 24.96 6.20
CA LYS A 655 -7.04 25.31 5.14
C LYS A 655 -5.60 25.39 5.66
N LEU A 656 -5.44 25.89 6.88
CA LEU A 656 -4.14 26.05 7.54
C LEU A 656 -3.69 24.79 8.29
N GLY A 657 -4.42 23.68 8.18
CA GLY A 657 -4.24 22.54 9.07
C GLY A 657 -4.78 22.82 10.47
N ARG A 658 -4.65 21.83 11.35
CA ARG A 658 -4.97 21.98 12.77
C ARG A 658 -3.95 22.86 13.47
N ASP A 659 -4.41 23.53 14.52
CA ASP A 659 -3.54 24.31 15.39
C ASP A 659 -2.45 23.41 16.02
N ASP A 660 -1.24 23.93 16.12
CA ASP A 660 -0.10 23.27 16.77
C ASP A 660 -0.36 23.09 18.29
N VAL A 661 -1.22 23.94 18.87
CA VAL A 661 -1.66 23.86 20.26
C VAL A 661 -3.06 23.25 20.32
N ILE A 662 -3.22 22.17 21.10
CA ILE A 662 -4.54 21.56 21.33
C ILE A 662 -5.41 22.54 22.14
N PRO A 663 -6.59 22.97 21.65
CA PRO A 663 -7.46 23.89 22.35
C PRO A 663 -7.94 23.32 23.69
N THR A 664 -7.76 24.12 24.74
CA THR A 664 -8.16 23.81 26.12
C THR A 664 -9.05 24.88 26.73
N ASP A 665 -9.64 25.74 25.90
CA ASP A 665 -10.73 26.59 26.36
C ASP A 665 -11.88 25.75 26.90
N THR A 666 -12.75 26.36 27.71
CA THR A 666 -13.77 25.65 28.48
C THR A 666 -14.67 24.75 27.62
N LEU A 667 -15.02 25.17 26.39
CA LEU A 667 -15.91 24.39 25.52
C LEU A 667 -15.16 23.25 24.84
N SER A 668 -13.95 23.52 24.33
CA SER A 668 -13.12 22.50 23.70
C SER A 668 -12.74 21.40 24.69
N PHE A 669 -12.28 21.77 25.89
CA PHE A 669 -11.91 20.79 26.90
C PHE A 669 -13.13 20.04 27.44
N ALA A 670 -14.31 20.67 27.57
CA ALA A 670 -15.52 19.97 27.96
C ALA A 670 -15.90 18.87 26.96
N SER A 671 -15.73 19.12 25.66
CA SER A 671 -15.97 18.13 24.60
C SER A 671 -14.95 17.00 24.64
N TYR A 672 -13.66 17.32 24.85
CA TYR A 672 -12.61 16.32 25.02
C TYR A 672 -12.87 15.44 26.26
N TYR A 673 -13.17 16.06 27.39
CA TYR A 673 -13.50 15.38 28.63
C TYR A 673 -14.74 14.48 28.48
N ASP A 674 -15.84 15.00 27.89
CA ASP A 674 -17.05 14.22 27.69
C ASP A 674 -16.78 13.00 26.80
N PHE A 675 -16.00 13.16 25.73
CA PHE A 675 -15.62 12.01 24.90
C PHE A 675 -14.87 10.94 25.69
N MET A 676 -13.75 11.32 26.31
CA MET A 676 -12.91 10.38 27.06
C MET A 676 -13.70 9.71 28.20
N ARG A 677 -14.48 10.48 28.95
CA ARG A 677 -15.27 9.96 30.05
C ARG A 677 -16.40 9.07 29.56
N ARG A 678 -17.33 9.64 28.78
CA ARG A 678 -18.62 9.02 28.45
C ARG A 678 -18.50 7.88 27.47
N TYR A 679 -17.71 8.05 26.43
CA TYR A 679 -17.66 7.13 25.29
C TYR A 679 -16.51 6.13 25.35
N LEU A 680 -15.58 6.30 26.29
CA LEU A 680 -14.42 5.41 26.40
C LEU A 680 -14.29 4.81 27.79
N MET A 681 -14.25 5.64 28.84
CA MET A 681 -13.88 5.17 30.18
C MET A 681 -15.03 4.52 30.95
N ILE A 682 -16.23 5.11 30.91
CA ILE A 682 -17.41 4.57 31.63
C ILE A 682 -18.36 3.78 30.73
N ASP A 683 -18.03 3.66 29.44
CA ASP A 683 -18.81 2.86 28.49
C ASP A 683 -18.34 1.41 28.53
N ARG A 684 -19.24 0.52 28.96
CA ARG A 684 -18.99 -0.92 29.03
C ARG A 684 -19.80 -1.58 27.93
N LYS A 685 -19.17 -2.48 27.18
CA LYS A 685 -19.89 -3.37 26.28
C LYS A 685 -20.83 -4.27 27.10
N SER A 686 -22.13 -3.99 26.97
CA SER A 686 -23.22 -4.59 27.72
C SER A 686 -23.82 -5.80 26.98
N ASP A 687 -23.77 -5.78 25.65
CA ASP A 687 -24.24 -6.82 24.75
C ASP A 687 -23.13 -7.23 23.77
N SER A 688 -22.61 -8.45 23.94
CA SER A 688 -21.55 -9.00 23.11
C SER A 688 -21.98 -9.28 21.66
N GLY A 689 -23.29 -9.41 21.40
CA GLY A 689 -23.84 -9.68 20.07
C GLY A 689 -24.25 -8.42 19.30
N ASN A 690 -24.20 -7.25 19.94
CA ASN A 690 -24.60 -5.99 19.33
C ASN A 690 -23.39 -5.19 18.84
N ASP A 691 -23.22 -5.09 17.52
CA ASP A 691 -22.13 -4.32 16.91
C ASP A 691 -22.31 -2.79 17.08
N TRP A 692 -23.49 -2.33 17.49
CA TRP A 692 -23.74 -0.91 17.83
C TRP A 692 -23.29 -0.55 19.24
N ASP A 693 -23.08 -1.55 20.11
CA ASP A 693 -22.72 -1.36 21.50
C ASP A 693 -21.20 -1.29 21.64
N SER A 694 -20.66 -0.07 21.68
CA SER A 694 -19.26 0.20 21.99
C SER A 694 -18.97 -0.06 23.48
N GLY A 695 -17.69 -0.08 23.85
CA GLY A 695 -17.29 -0.17 25.24
C GLY A 695 -16.12 -1.11 25.47
N TRP A 696 -15.52 -1.03 26.65
CA TRP A 696 -14.52 -2.01 27.06
C TRP A 696 -15.16 -3.39 27.30
N GLU A 697 -14.44 -4.43 26.90
CA GLU A 697 -14.90 -5.82 27.00
C GLU A 697 -14.62 -6.46 28.36
N LEU A 698 -15.28 -7.58 28.67
CA LEU A 698 -15.04 -8.33 29.92
C LEU A 698 -13.59 -8.83 30.06
N SER A 699 -12.87 -8.97 28.95
CA SER A 699 -11.46 -9.37 28.92
C SER A 699 -10.55 -8.35 29.62
N PHE A 700 -10.92 -7.06 29.62
CA PHE A 700 -10.20 -6.00 30.34
C PHE A 700 -10.30 -6.15 31.86
N ILE A 701 -11.45 -6.60 32.35
CA ILE A 701 -11.69 -6.81 33.78
C ILE A 701 -11.72 -8.30 34.13
N ASP A 702 -10.97 -9.14 33.41
CA ASP A 702 -11.03 -10.58 33.62
C ASP A 702 -10.53 -10.99 35.02
N LYS A 703 -11.16 -12.01 35.60
CA LYS A 703 -10.80 -12.54 36.92
C LYS A 703 -9.45 -13.27 36.94
N ALA A 704 -8.94 -13.69 35.77
CA ALA A 704 -7.65 -14.34 35.62
C ALA A 704 -6.48 -13.35 35.63
N ILE A 705 -6.74 -12.03 35.61
CA ILE A 705 -5.70 -11.01 35.68
C ILE A 705 -4.97 -11.15 37.02
N SER A 706 -3.66 -11.38 36.95
CA SER A 706 -2.82 -11.61 38.12
C SER A 706 -2.86 -10.43 39.09
N ASN A 707 -2.76 -10.74 40.39
CA ASN A 707 -2.73 -9.76 41.47
C ASN A 707 -3.97 -8.85 41.57
N THR A 708 -5.13 -9.21 41.02
CA THR A 708 -6.36 -8.39 41.12
C THR A 708 -7.46 -9.02 41.99
N THR A 709 -7.07 -9.83 42.99
CA THR A 709 -8.01 -10.60 43.84
C THR A 709 -8.67 -9.79 44.96
N THR A 710 -8.25 -8.54 45.18
CA THR A 710 -8.85 -7.63 46.17
C THR A 710 -9.23 -6.32 45.51
N VAL A 711 -10.20 -5.58 46.10
CA VAL A 711 -10.61 -4.26 45.59
C VAL A 711 -9.40 -3.33 45.43
N ARG A 712 -8.49 -3.31 46.41
CA ARG A 712 -7.29 -2.44 46.41
C ARG A 712 -6.34 -2.78 45.27
N THR A 713 -6.01 -4.06 45.12
CA THR A 713 -5.07 -4.47 44.06
C THR A 713 -5.68 -4.41 42.67
N PHE A 714 -7.02 -4.50 42.56
CA PHE A 714 -7.72 -4.21 41.31
C PHE A 714 -7.74 -2.69 41.00
N ILE A 715 -7.86 -1.81 42.00
CA ILE A 715 -7.66 -0.36 41.83
C ILE A 715 -6.24 -0.08 41.31
N ASP A 716 -5.22 -0.70 41.89
CA ASP A 716 -3.82 -0.55 41.42
C ASP A 716 -3.68 -0.93 39.94
N TYR A 717 -4.30 -2.04 39.52
CA TYR A 717 -4.34 -2.45 38.12
C TYR A 717 -4.97 -1.39 37.21
N LEU A 718 -6.11 -0.82 37.60
CA LEU A 718 -6.80 0.20 36.81
C LEU A 718 -5.98 1.50 36.69
N PHE A 719 -5.36 1.96 37.77
CA PHE A 719 -4.46 3.12 37.74
C PHE A 719 -3.27 2.92 36.80
N LEU A 720 -2.58 1.78 36.92
CA LEU A 720 -1.45 1.45 36.05
C LEU A 720 -1.84 1.27 34.58
N THR A 721 -3.08 0.91 34.30
CA THR A 721 -3.58 0.71 32.93
C THR A 721 -3.98 2.03 32.28
N VAL A 722 -4.49 2.99 33.04
CA VAL A 722 -5.10 4.22 32.50
C VAL A 722 -4.16 5.42 32.60
N VAL A 723 -3.50 5.61 33.74
CA VAL A 723 -2.69 6.81 34.07
C VAL A 723 -1.23 6.49 34.37
N ASP A 724 -0.79 5.27 34.10
CA ASP A 724 0.62 4.88 34.03
C ASP A 724 1.42 4.98 35.35
N ARG A 725 0.73 5.15 36.49
CA ARG A 725 1.31 5.18 37.84
C ARG A 725 0.50 4.35 38.83
N GLU A 726 1.05 4.10 40.00
CA GLU A 726 0.27 3.57 41.13
C GLU A 726 -0.63 4.67 41.74
N PRO A 727 -1.78 4.30 42.34
CA PRO A 727 -2.57 5.24 43.11
C PRO A 727 -1.80 5.65 44.37
N THR A 728 -1.97 6.91 44.78
CA THR A 728 -1.54 7.32 46.12
C THR A 728 -2.30 6.53 47.18
N VAL A 729 -1.77 6.46 48.40
CA VAL A 729 -2.44 5.77 49.52
C VAL A 729 -3.83 6.34 49.76
N GLU A 730 -3.99 7.67 49.66
CA GLU A 730 -5.29 8.33 49.83
C GLU A 730 -6.27 7.98 48.71
N GLU A 731 -5.84 7.99 47.45
CA GLU A 731 -6.66 7.57 46.30
C GLU A 731 -7.14 6.12 46.46
N ARG A 732 -6.20 5.21 46.76
CA ARG A 732 -6.49 3.77 46.91
C ARG A 732 -7.51 3.53 48.01
N GLU A 733 -7.28 4.08 49.20
CA GLU A 733 -8.15 3.84 50.35
C GLU A 733 -9.50 4.53 50.21
N THR A 734 -9.55 5.74 49.65
CA THR A 734 -10.81 6.46 49.43
C THR A 734 -11.71 5.72 48.43
N LEU A 735 -11.15 5.31 47.28
CA LEU A 735 -11.89 4.58 46.25
C LEU A 735 -12.32 3.19 46.74
N ALA A 736 -11.43 2.47 47.44
CA ALA A 736 -11.75 1.16 48.01
C ALA A 736 -12.88 1.27 49.05
N ASN A 737 -12.80 2.24 49.98
CA ASN A 737 -13.82 2.43 50.99
C ASN A 737 -15.16 2.83 50.38
N TYR A 738 -15.16 3.66 49.34
CA TYR A 738 -16.39 4.03 48.62
C TYR A 738 -17.01 2.82 47.94
N ALA A 739 -16.24 2.03 47.20
CA ALA A 739 -16.72 0.84 46.49
C ALA A 739 -17.26 -0.25 47.44
N ILE A 740 -16.66 -0.41 48.63
CA ILE A 740 -17.07 -1.42 49.61
C ILE A 740 -18.30 -0.95 50.41
N ASN A 741 -18.32 0.30 50.87
CA ASN A 741 -19.27 0.71 51.91
C ASN A 741 -20.37 1.67 51.42
N ASN A 742 -20.13 2.45 50.36
CA ASN A 742 -20.96 3.61 50.03
C ASN A 742 -21.61 3.54 48.64
N ALA A 743 -21.12 2.68 47.75
CA ALA A 743 -21.72 2.48 46.45
C ALA A 743 -23.11 1.81 46.55
N HIS A 744 -23.93 1.96 45.51
CA HIS A 744 -25.27 1.34 45.44
C HIS A 744 -25.26 -0.21 45.48
N GLY A 745 -24.08 -0.83 45.44
CA GLY A 745 -23.82 -2.24 45.76
C GLY A 745 -22.54 -2.37 46.59
N THR A 746 -22.48 -3.35 47.48
CA THR A 746 -21.27 -3.68 48.27
C THR A 746 -20.34 -4.54 47.41
N TYR A 747 -19.32 -3.94 46.81
CA TYR A 747 -18.37 -4.66 45.95
C TYR A 747 -17.19 -5.18 46.77
N THR A 748 -17.16 -6.48 47.03
CA THR A 748 -16.16 -7.11 47.91
C THR A 748 -15.55 -8.38 47.34
N ASP A 749 -16.21 -9.04 46.37
CA ASP A 749 -15.74 -10.26 45.75
C ASP A 749 -15.23 -10.01 44.32
N MET A 750 -13.91 -9.80 44.20
CA MET A 750 -13.23 -9.60 42.92
C MET A 750 -13.15 -10.87 42.04
N ASN A 751 -13.81 -11.98 42.42
CA ASN A 751 -13.99 -13.14 41.55
C ASN A 751 -15.26 -13.06 40.69
N THR A 752 -16.13 -12.07 40.93
CA THR A 752 -17.35 -11.85 40.13
C THR A 752 -17.17 -10.69 39.15
N TYR A 753 -17.70 -10.85 37.93
CA TYR A 753 -17.67 -9.75 36.95
C TYR A 753 -18.54 -8.56 37.37
N ASN A 754 -19.59 -8.79 38.17
CA ASN A 754 -20.46 -7.71 38.65
C ASN A 754 -19.70 -6.76 39.59
N ASP A 755 -18.99 -7.30 40.58
CA ASP A 755 -18.22 -6.47 41.51
C ASP A 755 -17.04 -5.79 40.81
N ARG A 756 -16.33 -6.50 39.93
CA ARG A 756 -15.25 -5.90 39.12
C ARG A 756 -15.77 -4.78 38.22
N THR A 757 -16.93 -4.96 37.58
CA THR A 757 -17.58 -3.90 36.79
C THR A 757 -17.91 -2.69 37.66
N GLY A 758 -18.52 -2.91 38.84
CA GLY A 758 -18.89 -1.85 39.77
C GLY A 758 -17.68 -1.03 40.23
N VAL A 759 -16.60 -1.71 40.63
CA VAL A 759 -15.33 -1.06 40.99
C VAL A 759 -14.73 -0.32 39.80
N ALA A 760 -14.67 -0.96 38.61
CA ALA A 760 -14.13 -0.34 37.41
C ALA A 760 -14.86 0.95 37.04
N LEU A 761 -16.19 0.97 37.04
CA LEU A 761 -16.96 2.19 36.75
C LEU A 761 -16.68 3.32 37.74
N ILE A 762 -16.60 3.03 39.04
CA ILE A 762 -16.26 4.02 40.08
C ILE A 762 -14.86 4.60 39.85
N VAL A 763 -13.89 3.73 39.60
CA VAL A 763 -12.48 4.13 39.47
C VAL A 763 -12.26 4.86 38.15
N MET A 764 -12.80 4.37 37.03
CA MET A 764 -12.72 5.02 35.71
C MET A 764 -13.39 6.40 35.72
N GLU A 765 -14.50 6.55 36.43
CA GLU A 765 -15.13 7.84 36.66
C GLU A 765 -14.18 8.81 37.37
N TYR A 766 -13.48 8.38 38.43
CA TYR A 766 -12.44 9.19 39.09
C TYR A 766 -11.27 9.50 38.15
N LEU A 767 -10.70 8.47 37.52
CA LEU A 767 -9.53 8.57 36.64
C LEU A 767 -9.78 9.51 35.46
N SER A 768 -11.02 9.58 34.94
CA SER A 768 -11.39 10.51 33.87
C SER A 768 -11.18 11.97 34.24
N ARG A 769 -11.05 12.32 35.52
CA ARG A 769 -10.81 13.69 36.01
C ARG A 769 -9.33 14.01 36.19
N LEU A 770 -8.45 13.02 36.04
CA LEU A 770 -7.02 13.20 36.23
C LEU A 770 -6.37 13.81 34.99
N SER A 771 -5.45 14.76 35.21
CA SER A 771 -4.72 15.44 34.15
C SER A 771 -3.88 14.48 33.29
N GLU A 772 -3.40 13.40 33.90
CA GLU A 772 -2.56 12.36 33.30
C GLU A 772 -3.23 11.67 32.12
N VAL A 773 -4.57 11.64 32.07
CA VAL A 773 -5.33 11.16 30.91
C VAL A 773 -5.10 12.06 29.70
N TYR A 774 -5.04 13.37 29.91
CA TYR A 774 -5.08 14.41 28.87
C TYR A 774 -3.73 15.02 28.53
N THR A 775 -2.70 14.83 29.36
CA THR A 775 -1.39 15.48 29.17
C THR A 775 -0.27 14.47 29.15
N PHE A 776 0.67 14.62 28.22
CA PHE A 776 1.99 14.03 28.38
C PHE A 776 2.77 14.80 29.44
N GLN A 777 3.46 14.07 30.30
CA GLN A 777 4.35 14.64 31.31
C GLN A 777 5.80 14.42 30.89
N ALA A 778 6.68 15.31 31.36
CA ALA A 778 8.11 15.03 31.39
C ALA A 778 8.38 14.01 32.50
N ILE A 779 9.41 13.18 32.34
CA ILE A 779 9.81 12.26 33.40
C ILE A 779 10.67 13.01 34.43
N GLU A 780 10.53 12.64 35.70
CA GLU A 780 11.42 13.13 36.76
C GLU A 780 12.70 12.29 36.77
N GLU A 781 13.87 12.93 36.79
CA GLU A 781 15.19 12.27 36.89
C GLU A 781 15.49 11.74 38.30
#